data_AF-A0A1S9CSE4-F1
#
_entry.id   AF-A0A1S9CSE4-F1
#
_cell.length_a   1.000
_cell.length_b   1.000
_cell.length_c   1.000
_cell.angle_alpha   90.00
_cell.angle_beta   90.00
_cell.angle_gamma   90.00
#
_symmetry.space_group_name_H-M   'P 1'
#
loop_
_entity.id
_entity.type
_entity.pdbx_description
1 polymer ?
#
loop_
_entity_poly.entity_id
_entity_poly.type
_entity_poly.pdbx_seq_one_letter_code
_entity_poly.pdbx_strand_id
1 'polypeptide(L)'
;MKLTNQLFKNTAEWTQKGIAVPTFNIEETVQNTKANPTWIHFGAGNIFRGFIARVQDTLLEKGLVNSGIIAVDTFDFDVIDKIYKPYDNLVLLVKLKADGEMQKQVVAGISDSIKASKQFEEFSVLENAFKNTSLQMVSFTVTEKGYQLTNTSGKFLGVVEADINSGPQNPVHAMSIVCSLLLDRFNSGAHPISLVSMDNCSHNGDKLRNAVVTIAKEWQAKGHVSGEFVDYVSNEEIVAFPWSMIDKITPRPAQEVESELNNIGLEDISPVVTSKNTFIAPFVNAEIPEYLVIEDKFPNGRPQLEEGGVYITSRDTVNQVETMKVTTCLNPLHTALAVFGVTLGYDRIYKEMENPLLKTLVEKIGFEEGMKVVVDPKIINPEQFINEVIYERFSNPFIPDDPARIATDTSQKVGIRFGETIKSYIKSDELNVMDLTYIPLAIAGWFRYLLGVNDAGEQMTLSPDPLLEELTASLKDVKLGGTYSGQLRLILENEKIFGLNLVECGLVTRIEHLFEELIAGKGAVTKTLERYCGDMKSLSNFVKTKNFLVCIDSDGCAIDSMTIKHEQIFGPVVLDFFEVNSNKDTFLNRWNEINLNSTHRGVNRFVGLAMILGELGDNIDGLSDYINWTQSAKELSNDALKTMIENSEHDCFQKVLNWSLEVNKQIANLDDNSKLAFEGVEPKLAMISKFADVAIVSSANKAAVIEEWEHNHLLDKVNCVATQADGSKAFCIKVLLEQGYENKNVLMIGDAPGDLKAANCNHVNFYPIMPNNEVKSWQEIDSALVAFTNGNYDELQSELITNFTNALN
;
A
#
# COMPACT_ATOMS: atom_id res chain seq x y z
N MET A 1 20.04 -25.79 -17.47
CA MET A 1 20.50 -24.52 -18.08
C MET A 1 21.33 -23.75 -17.05
N LYS A 2 22.52 -23.25 -17.43
CA LYS A 2 23.39 -22.48 -16.50
C LYS A 2 23.44 -21.01 -16.91
N LEU A 3 23.27 -20.10 -15.94
CA LEU A 3 23.39 -18.65 -16.13
C LEU A 3 24.86 -18.25 -16.31
N THR A 4 25.36 -18.43 -17.53
CA THR A 4 26.75 -18.15 -17.94
C THR A 4 26.75 -17.69 -19.39
N ASN A 5 27.87 -17.19 -19.90
CA ASN A 5 28.02 -16.77 -21.29
C ASN A 5 27.73 -17.89 -22.32
N GLN A 6 27.68 -19.16 -21.90
CA GLN A 6 27.24 -20.25 -22.77
C GLN A 6 25.78 -20.08 -23.23
N LEU A 7 24.94 -19.36 -22.47
CA LEU A 7 23.54 -19.16 -22.83
C LEU A 7 23.37 -18.42 -24.16
N PHE A 8 24.29 -17.52 -24.50
CA PHE A 8 24.24 -16.74 -25.76
C PHE A 8 24.49 -17.59 -27.00
N LYS A 9 24.94 -18.84 -26.85
CA LYS A 9 25.03 -19.81 -27.95
C LYS A 9 23.69 -20.46 -28.31
N ASN A 10 22.72 -20.42 -27.40
CA ASN A 10 21.39 -21.00 -27.59
C ASN A 10 20.31 -20.20 -26.84
N THR A 11 20.08 -18.96 -27.26
CA THR A 11 19.09 -18.06 -26.62
C THR A 11 17.64 -18.55 -26.75
N ALA A 12 17.34 -19.33 -27.80
CA ALA A 12 16.00 -19.85 -28.07
C ALA A 12 15.45 -20.71 -26.91
N GLU A 13 16.30 -21.50 -26.25
CA GLU A 13 15.91 -22.32 -25.10
C GLU A 13 15.43 -21.45 -23.92
N TRP A 14 16.08 -20.30 -23.69
CA TRP A 14 15.75 -19.37 -22.62
C TRP A 14 14.47 -18.59 -22.93
N THR A 15 14.31 -18.10 -24.16
CA THR A 15 13.11 -17.39 -24.59
C THR A 15 11.87 -18.30 -24.55
N GLN A 16 12.01 -19.59 -24.93
CA GLN A 16 10.91 -20.57 -24.81
C GLN A 16 10.47 -20.82 -23.36
N LYS A 17 11.35 -20.55 -22.39
CA LYS A 17 11.05 -20.62 -20.95
C LYS A 17 10.58 -19.28 -20.36
N GLY A 18 10.29 -18.30 -21.22
CA GLY A 18 9.80 -16.98 -20.83
C GLY A 18 10.88 -16.10 -20.17
N ILE A 19 12.17 -16.34 -20.46
CA ILE A 19 13.27 -15.52 -19.97
C ILE A 19 13.73 -14.60 -21.10
N ALA A 20 13.63 -13.29 -20.87
CA ALA A 20 14.20 -12.29 -21.77
C ALA A 20 15.73 -12.34 -21.72
N VAL A 21 16.38 -12.34 -22.88
CA VAL A 21 17.84 -12.42 -23.02
C VAL A 21 18.33 -11.23 -23.82
N PRO A 22 19.44 -10.58 -23.41
CA PRO A 22 20.04 -9.48 -24.15
C PRO A 22 20.43 -9.84 -25.59
N THR A 23 20.35 -8.87 -26.50
CA THR A 23 20.63 -8.98 -27.93
C THR A 23 21.90 -8.26 -28.37
N PHE A 24 22.46 -7.38 -27.53
CA PHE A 24 23.73 -6.71 -27.82
C PHE A 24 24.95 -7.65 -27.71
N ASN A 25 26.07 -7.25 -28.32
CA ASN A 25 27.30 -8.04 -28.30
C ASN A 25 28.07 -7.89 -26.98
N ILE A 26 27.94 -8.89 -26.10
CA ILE A 26 28.53 -8.87 -24.76
C ILE A 26 30.06 -8.90 -24.80
N GLU A 27 30.66 -9.71 -25.68
CA GLU A 27 32.12 -9.81 -25.76
C GLU A 27 32.73 -8.47 -26.19
N GLU A 28 32.14 -7.83 -27.19
CA GLU A 28 32.53 -6.49 -27.63
C GLU A 28 32.32 -5.44 -26.53
N THR A 29 31.20 -5.52 -25.80
CA THR A 29 30.92 -4.62 -24.67
C THR A 29 31.98 -4.75 -23.57
N VAL A 30 32.41 -5.97 -23.23
CA VAL A 30 33.47 -6.22 -22.26
C VAL A 30 34.81 -5.65 -22.75
N GLN A 31 35.16 -5.84 -24.02
CA GLN A 31 36.40 -5.29 -24.58
C GLN A 31 36.40 -3.75 -24.59
N ASN A 32 35.27 -3.15 -24.98
CA ASN A 32 35.10 -1.69 -24.96
C ASN A 32 35.19 -1.12 -23.55
N THR A 33 34.60 -1.81 -22.56
CA THR A 33 34.67 -1.40 -21.15
C THR A 33 36.11 -1.43 -20.64
N LYS A 34 36.88 -2.47 -21.01
CA LYS A 34 38.28 -2.58 -20.62
C LYS A 34 39.15 -1.48 -21.26
N ALA A 35 38.87 -1.12 -22.51
CA ALA A 35 39.63 -0.10 -23.24
C ALA A 35 39.25 1.33 -22.82
N ASN A 36 37.95 1.60 -22.66
CA ASN A 36 37.37 2.92 -22.42
C ASN A 36 36.24 2.81 -21.37
N PRO A 37 36.57 2.54 -20.09
CA PRO A 37 35.56 2.44 -19.05
C PRO A 37 34.86 3.79 -18.88
N THR A 38 33.52 3.78 -18.82
CA THR A 38 32.71 4.99 -18.64
C THR A 38 32.04 5.04 -17.27
N TRP A 39 31.80 3.88 -16.66
CA TRP A 39 31.04 3.74 -15.42
C TRP A 39 31.61 2.64 -14.50
N ILE A 40 31.94 3.02 -13.27
CA ILE A 40 32.27 2.10 -12.17
C ILE A 40 31.19 2.17 -11.09
N HIS A 41 30.82 1.04 -10.49
CA HIS A 41 29.86 0.99 -9.38
C HIS A 41 30.45 0.31 -8.14
N PHE A 42 30.48 1.01 -7.01
CA PHE A 42 30.86 0.47 -5.71
C PHE A 42 29.63 0.02 -4.93
N GLY A 43 29.62 -1.21 -4.44
CA GLY A 43 28.46 -1.83 -3.80
C GLY A 43 27.78 -2.81 -4.75
N ALA A 44 28.30 -4.03 -4.81
CA ALA A 44 27.91 -5.04 -5.78
C ALA A 44 26.62 -5.82 -5.39
N GLY A 45 25.67 -5.15 -4.71
CA GLY A 45 24.49 -5.75 -4.10
C GLY A 45 23.26 -5.89 -5.01
N ASN A 46 22.12 -6.31 -4.43
CA ASN A 46 20.89 -6.60 -5.18
C ASN A 46 20.24 -5.38 -5.84
N ILE A 47 20.25 -4.20 -5.20
CA ILE A 47 19.70 -2.96 -5.79
C ILE A 47 20.48 -2.61 -7.06
N PHE A 48 21.81 -2.64 -7.00
CA PHE A 48 22.66 -2.43 -8.17
C PHE A 48 22.33 -3.42 -9.28
N ARG A 49 22.38 -4.72 -8.97
CA ARG A 49 22.16 -5.81 -9.94
C ARG A 49 20.76 -5.81 -10.55
N GLY A 50 19.74 -5.52 -9.75
CA GLY A 50 18.34 -5.58 -10.15
C GLY A 50 17.79 -4.29 -10.74
N PHE A 51 18.51 -3.16 -10.66
CA PHE A 51 18.05 -1.87 -11.17
C PHE A 51 19.11 -1.16 -12.01
N ILE A 52 20.22 -0.76 -11.40
CA ILE A 52 21.24 0.08 -12.04
C ILE A 52 21.92 -0.67 -13.20
N ALA A 53 22.28 -1.93 -13.01
CA ALA A 53 22.81 -2.77 -14.08
C ALA A 53 21.78 -3.00 -15.20
N ARG A 54 20.48 -3.07 -14.87
CA ARG A 54 19.39 -3.17 -15.85
C ARG A 54 19.17 -1.86 -16.63
N VAL A 55 19.41 -0.70 -16.01
CA VAL A 55 19.47 0.59 -16.72
C VAL A 55 20.55 0.51 -17.80
N GLN A 56 21.75 0.06 -17.46
CA GLN A 56 22.84 -0.08 -18.44
C GLN A 56 22.50 -1.07 -19.55
N ASP A 57 21.90 -2.21 -19.21
CA ASP A 57 21.41 -3.22 -20.16
C ASP A 57 20.46 -2.58 -21.19
N THR A 58 19.54 -1.73 -20.73
CA THR A 58 18.61 -1.00 -21.62
C THR A 58 19.33 0.00 -22.54
N LEU A 59 20.35 0.69 -22.04
CA LEU A 59 21.14 1.60 -22.87
C LEU A 59 21.96 0.86 -23.93
N LEU A 60 22.49 -0.31 -23.59
CA LEU A 60 23.22 -1.20 -24.51
C LEU A 60 22.29 -1.75 -25.59
N GLU A 61 21.09 -2.22 -25.23
CA GLU A 61 20.06 -2.66 -26.18
C GLU A 61 19.67 -1.55 -27.18
N LYS A 62 19.59 -0.30 -26.70
CA LYS A 62 19.30 0.86 -27.54
C LYS A 62 20.50 1.34 -28.37
N GLY A 63 21.70 0.77 -28.17
CA GLY A 63 22.93 1.21 -28.83
C GLY A 63 23.40 2.61 -28.43
N LEU A 64 22.94 3.13 -27.29
CA LEU A 64 23.29 4.47 -26.79
C LEU A 64 24.65 4.49 -26.09
N VAL A 65 25.12 3.32 -25.67
CA VAL A 65 26.42 3.05 -25.08
C VAL A 65 26.98 1.76 -25.66
N ASN A 66 28.30 1.57 -25.57
CA ASN A 66 28.98 0.37 -26.06
C ASN A 66 29.91 -0.28 -25.02
N SER A 67 29.89 0.24 -23.79
CA SER A 67 30.59 -0.28 -22.61
C SER A 67 29.56 -0.62 -21.53
N GLY A 68 29.86 -1.57 -20.65
CA GLY A 68 29.08 -1.87 -19.45
C GLY A 68 29.69 -1.25 -18.20
N ILE A 69 29.23 -1.74 -17.04
CA ILE A 69 29.66 -1.28 -15.72
C ILE A 69 30.75 -2.20 -15.16
N ILE A 70 31.77 -1.62 -14.52
CA ILE A 70 32.70 -2.35 -13.64
C ILE A 70 32.11 -2.35 -12.23
N ALA A 71 31.65 -3.51 -11.76
CA ALA A 71 31.14 -3.68 -10.40
C ALA A 71 32.29 -3.85 -9.40
N VAL A 72 32.18 -3.23 -8.23
CA VAL A 72 33.25 -3.18 -7.24
C VAL A 72 32.71 -3.48 -5.86
N ASP A 73 33.37 -4.40 -5.15
CA ASP A 73 33.12 -4.64 -3.73
C ASP A 73 34.36 -4.28 -2.90
N THR A 74 34.17 -3.60 -1.77
CA THR A 74 35.24 -3.15 -0.86
C THR A 74 35.25 -3.90 0.47
N PHE A 75 34.28 -4.76 0.74
CA PHE A 75 34.04 -5.30 2.09
C PHE A 75 33.77 -6.81 2.10
N ASP A 76 32.90 -7.29 1.22
CA ASP A 76 32.46 -8.68 1.14
C ASP A 76 32.88 -9.30 -0.21
N PHE A 77 34.17 -9.54 -0.35
CA PHE A 77 34.79 -10.10 -1.55
C PHE A 77 34.23 -11.47 -1.96
N ASP A 78 33.60 -12.21 -1.05
CA ASP A 78 32.88 -13.45 -1.37
C ASP A 78 31.75 -13.21 -2.38
N VAL A 79 31.16 -12.01 -2.43
CA VAL A 79 30.15 -11.66 -3.44
C VAL A 79 30.77 -11.74 -4.83
N ILE A 80 31.98 -11.21 -5.03
CA ILE A 80 32.68 -11.27 -6.32
C ILE A 80 33.00 -12.74 -6.66
N ASP A 81 33.62 -13.46 -5.72
CA ASP A 81 34.14 -14.80 -5.95
C ASP A 81 33.05 -15.87 -6.11
N LYS A 82 31.88 -15.71 -5.45
CA LYS A 82 30.81 -16.72 -5.42
C LYS A 82 29.58 -16.35 -6.28
N ILE A 83 29.36 -15.07 -6.60
CA ILE A 83 28.17 -14.61 -7.34
C ILE A 83 28.50 -13.95 -8.68
N TYR A 84 29.59 -13.19 -8.78
CA TYR A 84 29.90 -12.52 -10.06
C TYR A 84 30.70 -13.43 -10.99
N LYS A 85 31.88 -13.89 -10.54
CA LYS A 85 32.80 -14.67 -11.38
C LYS A 85 32.21 -16.00 -11.87
N PRO A 86 31.50 -16.82 -11.05
CA PRO A 86 30.97 -18.10 -11.51
C PRO A 86 29.84 -18.00 -12.54
N TYR A 87 29.22 -16.82 -12.68
CA TYR A 87 28.08 -16.56 -13.55
C TYR A 87 28.42 -15.55 -14.66
N ASP A 88 29.72 -15.35 -14.94
CA ASP A 88 30.21 -14.43 -15.97
C ASP A 88 29.66 -12.99 -15.82
N ASN A 89 29.48 -12.52 -14.58
CA ASN A 89 28.86 -11.24 -14.23
C ASN A 89 27.37 -11.09 -14.64
N LEU A 90 26.71 -12.15 -15.09
CA LEU A 90 25.30 -12.14 -15.44
C LEU A 90 24.42 -12.19 -14.18
N VAL A 91 23.22 -11.61 -14.29
CA VAL A 91 22.21 -11.64 -13.24
C VAL A 91 20.89 -12.07 -13.83
N LEU A 92 20.14 -12.92 -13.13
CA LEU A 92 18.75 -13.18 -13.47
C LEU A 92 17.82 -12.27 -12.64
N LEU A 93 17.25 -11.25 -13.26
CA LEU A 93 16.24 -10.39 -12.63
C LEU A 93 14.88 -11.08 -12.71
N VAL A 94 14.23 -11.25 -11.57
CA VAL A 94 12.86 -11.78 -11.44
C VAL A 94 11.97 -10.71 -10.83
N LYS A 95 11.13 -10.13 -11.67
CA LYS A 95 10.16 -9.09 -11.34
C LYS A 95 8.84 -9.74 -10.93
N LEU A 96 8.38 -9.45 -9.71
CA LEU A 96 7.23 -10.11 -9.08
C LEU A 96 5.99 -9.21 -9.13
N LYS A 97 4.97 -9.62 -9.91
CA LYS A 97 3.68 -8.91 -9.97
C LYS A 97 2.73 -9.39 -8.88
N ALA A 98 1.77 -8.53 -8.53
CA ALA A 98 0.74 -8.85 -7.52
C ALA A 98 -0.19 -10.00 -7.94
N ASP A 99 -0.35 -10.27 -9.25
CA ASP A 99 -1.15 -11.37 -9.79
C ASP A 99 -0.42 -12.74 -9.81
N GLY A 100 0.85 -12.77 -9.38
CA GLY A 100 1.68 -13.97 -9.37
C GLY A 100 2.49 -14.22 -10.64
N GLU A 101 2.37 -13.37 -11.65
CA GLU A 101 3.26 -13.43 -12.81
C GLU A 101 4.70 -13.07 -12.39
N MET A 102 5.66 -13.93 -12.76
CA MET A 102 7.09 -13.66 -12.61
C MET A 102 7.72 -13.31 -13.96
N GLN A 103 8.11 -12.05 -14.13
CA GLN A 103 8.85 -11.58 -15.30
C GLN A 103 10.35 -11.84 -15.11
N LYS A 104 10.94 -12.61 -16.03
CA LYS A 104 12.33 -13.09 -15.91
C LYS A 104 13.19 -12.46 -17.01
N GLN A 105 14.31 -11.84 -16.65
CA GLN A 105 15.25 -11.23 -17.60
C GLN A 105 16.70 -11.52 -17.18
N VAL A 106 17.54 -11.91 -18.14
CA VAL A 106 19.00 -11.89 -17.97
C VAL A 106 19.49 -10.44 -18.11
N VAL A 107 20.22 -9.95 -17.13
CA VAL A 107 20.90 -8.65 -17.14
C VAL A 107 22.39 -8.89 -17.40
N ALA A 108 22.91 -8.28 -18.46
CA ALA A 108 24.30 -8.40 -18.91
C ALA A 108 25.04 -7.05 -18.98
N GLY A 109 24.47 -5.99 -18.41
CA GLY A 109 25.09 -4.66 -18.34
C GLY A 109 26.35 -4.55 -17.46
N ILE A 110 26.78 -5.64 -16.81
CA ILE A 110 27.97 -5.70 -15.96
C ILE A 110 29.10 -6.39 -16.73
N SER A 111 30.18 -5.66 -17.01
CA SER A 111 31.27 -6.16 -17.85
C SER A 111 32.45 -6.71 -17.06
N ASP A 112 32.66 -6.25 -15.84
CA ASP A 112 33.69 -6.78 -14.95
C ASP A 112 33.28 -6.63 -13.48
N SER A 113 33.96 -7.36 -12.60
CA SER A 113 33.72 -7.39 -11.16
C SER A 113 35.06 -7.45 -10.41
N ILE A 114 35.30 -6.50 -9.50
CA ILE A 114 36.62 -6.29 -8.89
C ILE A 114 36.52 -6.23 -7.36
N LYS A 115 37.43 -6.94 -6.68
CA LYS A 115 37.70 -6.75 -5.26
C LYS A 115 38.60 -5.53 -5.08
N ALA A 116 38.05 -4.47 -4.52
CA ALA A 116 38.77 -3.22 -4.27
C ALA A 116 39.69 -3.34 -3.05
N SER A 117 40.78 -4.09 -3.20
CA SER A 117 41.90 -4.12 -2.26
C SER A 117 43.20 -4.27 -3.02
N LYS A 118 44.19 -3.43 -2.68
CA LYS A 118 45.54 -3.47 -3.27
C LYS A 118 46.30 -4.78 -3.01
N GLN A 119 45.77 -5.66 -2.17
CA GLN A 119 46.29 -7.01 -1.98
C GLN A 119 45.99 -7.93 -3.17
N PHE A 120 45.03 -7.57 -4.02
CA PHE A 120 44.66 -8.34 -5.22
C PHE A 120 45.18 -7.65 -6.49
N GLU A 121 45.70 -8.45 -7.42
CA GLU A 121 46.23 -7.94 -8.70
C GLU A 121 45.19 -7.19 -9.53
N GLU A 122 43.91 -7.59 -9.42
CA GLU A 122 42.78 -6.97 -10.12
C GLU A 122 42.48 -5.54 -9.67
N PHE A 123 43.04 -5.06 -8.55
CA PHE A 123 42.93 -3.64 -8.16
C PHE A 123 43.49 -2.69 -9.22
N SER A 124 44.51 -3.15 -9.96
CA SER A 124 45.11 -2.39 -11.06
C SER A 124 44.11 -2.04 -12.17
N VAL A 125 42.99 -2.78 -12.30
CA VAL A 125 41.89 -2.45 -13.22
C VAL A 125 41.25 -1.11 -12.82
N LEU A 126 41.02 -0.89 -11.52
CA LEU A 126 40.45 0.36 -11.02
C LEU A 126 41.42 1.52 -11.16
N GLU A 127 42.71 1.31 -10.86
CA GLU A 127 43.75 2.32 -11.06
C GLU A 127 43.80 2.76 -12.52
N ASN A 128 43.81 1.81 -13.46
CA ASN A 128 43.83 2.12 -14.89
C ASN A 128 42.54 2.81 -15.35
N ALA A 129 41.38 2.39 -14.84
CA ALA A 129 40.10 3.00 -15.18
C ALA A 129 40.00 4.46 -14.69
N PHE A 130 40.44 4.75 -13.46
CA PHE A 130 40.45 6.12 -12.93
C PHE A 130 41.41 7.05 -13.65
N LYS A 131 42.52 6.53 -14.18
CA LYS A 131 43.46 7.28 -15.02
C LYS A 131 42.91 7.54 -16.43
N ASN A 132 41.91 6.79 -16.88
CA ASN A 132 41.33 6.96 -18.21
C ASN A 132 40.37 8.15 -18.27
N THR A 133 40.51 9.00 -19.31
CA THR A 133 39.65 10.16 -19.54
C THR A 133 38.21 9.79 -19.88
N SER A 134 37.97 8.58 -20.39
CA SER A 134 36.64 8.07 -20.70
C SER A 134 35.76 7.86 -19.46
N LEU A 135 36.35 7.74 -18.26
CA LEU A 135 35.58 7.49 -17.04
C LEU A 135 34.77 8.73 -16.67
N GLN A 136 33.44 8.62 -16.80
CA GLN A 136 32.50 9.71 -16.62
C GLN A 136 31.98 9.79 -15.18
N MET A 137 31.60 8.63 -14.64
CA MET A 137 30.99 8.55 -13.31
C MET A 137 31.39 7.30 -12.53
N VAL A 138 31.37 7.43 -11.20
CA VAL A 138 31.47 6.36 -10.23
C VAL A 138 30.25 6.44 -9.33
N SER A 139 29.48 5.37 -9.22
CA SER A 139 28.26 5.35 -8.42
C SER A 139 28.34 4.39 -7.23
N PHE A 140 27.46 4.56 -6.23
CA PHE A 140 27.57 3.84 -4.97
C PHE A 140 26.23 3.29 -4.47
N THR A 141 26.21 2.03 -4.03
CA THR A 141 25.18 1.42 -3.17
C THR A 141 25.84 0.70 -1.97
N VAL A 142 26.60 1.45 -1.18
CA VAL A 142 27.45 0.93 -0.09
C VAL A 142 26.77 1.02 1.29
N THR A 143 25.50 1.41 1.32
CA THR A 143 24.72 1.79 2.50
C THR A 143 25.26 3.05 3.20
N GLU A 144 24.47 3.66 4.07
CA GLU A 144 24.90 4.83 4.86
C GLU A 144 26.19 4.58 5.66
N LYS A 145 26.39 3.34 6.10
CA LYS A 145 27.57 2.92 6.86
C LYS A 145 28.85 3.01 6.03
N GLY A 146 28.77 2.89 4.70
CA GLY A 146 29.92 3.01 3.81
C GLY A 146 30.53 4.41 3.75
N TYR A 147 29.76 5.45 4.08
CA TYR A 147 30.24 6.85 4.14
C TYR A 147 30.71 7.27 5.54
N GLN A 148 30.44 6.45 6.56
CA GLN A 148 30.68 6.82 7.96
C GLN A 148 32.17 6.74 8.30
N LEU A 149 32.78 7.88 8.61
CA LEU A 149 34.18 7.94 9.03
C LEU A 149 34.38 7.84 10.55
N THR A 150 33.38 8.26 11.32
CA THR A 150 33.45 8.37 12.78
C THR A 150 32.34 7.60 13.47
N ASN A 151 32.59 7.15 14.69
CA ASN A 151 31.56 6.63 15.58
C ASN A 151 30.66 7.77 16.12
N THR A 152 29.67 7.41 16.95
CA THR A 152 28.74 8.37 17.58
C THR A 152 29.43 9.37 18.52
N SER A 153 30.63 9.07 19.02
CA SER A 153 31.44 9.99 19.84
C SER A 153 32.30 10.95 19.00
N GLY A 154 32.19 10.92 17.67
CA GLY A 154 33.01 11.73 16.76
C GLY A 154 34.45 11.24 16.58
N LYS A 155 34.83 10.07 17.12
CA LYS A 155 36.15 9.48 16.91
C LYS A 155 36.18 8.73 15.58
N PHE A 156 37.24 8.87 14.79
CA PHE A 156 37.44 8.04 13.61
C PHE A 156 37.35 6.55 13.92
N LEU A 157 36.70 5.80 13.03
CA LEU A 157 36.69 4.34 13.09
C LEU A 157 38.12 3.81 12.98
N GLY A 158 38.44 2.69 13.64
CA GLY A 158 39.82 2.18 13.69
C GLY A 158 40.43 1.93 12.31
N VAL A 159 39.63 1.47 11.34
CA VAL A 159 40.07 1.30 9.94
C VAL A 159 40.37 2.64 9.26
N VAL A 160 39.58 3.68 9.53
CA VAL A 160 39.76 5.02 8.97
C VAL A 160 40.99 5.69 9.57
N GLU A 161 41.20 5.57 10.89
CA GLU A 161 42.40 6.07 11.56
C GLU A 161 43.67 5.40 11.00
N ALA A 162 43.63 4.09 10.72
CA ALA A 162 44.74 3.38 10.10
C ALA A 162 45.01 3.87 8.65
N ASP A 163 43.96 4.06 7.85
CA ASP A 163 44.08 4.60 6.49
C ASP A 163 44.63 6.03 6.46
N ILE A 164 44.18 6.89 7.38
CA ILE A 164 44.69 8.26 7.51
C ILE A 164 46.20 8.25 7.81
N ASN A 165 46.64 7.40 8.73
CA ASN A 165 48.05 7.34 9.16
C ASN A 165 48.97 6.66 8.13
N SER A 166 48.45 5.75 7.30
CA SER A 166 49.23 5.03 6.29
C SER A 166 49.22 5.70 4.91
N GLY A 167 48.31 6.67 4.70
CA GLY A 167 48.21 7.41 3.45
C GLY A 167 47.57 6.60 2.30
N PRO A 168 47.66 7.07 1.05
CA PRO A 168 46.97 6.49 -0.10
C PRO A 168 47.57 5.16 -0.58
N GLN A 169 48.64 4.66 0.05
CA GLN A 169 49.37 3.51 -0.46
C GLN A 169 48.60 2.20 -0.30
N ASN A 170 47.92 1.98 0.82
CA ASN A 170 47.16 0.75 1.10
C ASN A 170 45.85 1.02 1.85
N PRO A 171 44.92 1.83 1.29
CA PRO A 171 43.66 2.13 1.95
C PRO A 171 42.76 0.89 2.03
N VAL A 172 41.98 0.77 3.10
CA VAL A 172 41.04 -0.34 3.33
C VAL A 172 39.58 0.15 3.35
N HIS A 173 39.31 1.30 3.96
CA HIS A 173 37.97 1.87 4.00
C HIS A 173 37.54 2.33 2.61
N ALA A 174 36.26 2.11 2.24
CA ALA A 174 35.74 2.41 0.90
C ALA A 174 36.04 3.85 0.44
N MET A 175 35.82 4.83 1.32
CA MET A 175 36.09 6.25 1.00
C MET A 175 37.57 6.56 0.87
N SER A 176 38.44 5.86 1.61
CA SER A 176 39.89 5.96 1.46
C SER A 176 40.35 5.36 0.14
N ILE A 177 39.78 4.22 -0.28
CA ILE A 177 40.07 3.60 -1.57
C ILE A 177 39.68 4.55 -2.71
N VAL A 178 38.47 5.10 -2.69
CA VAL A 178 38.00 6.07 -3.69
C VAL A 178 38.90 7.30 -3.71
N CYS A 179 39.30 7.84 -2.55
CA CYS A 179 40.21 8.97 -2.45
C CYS A 179 41.59 8.65 -3.06
N SER A 180 42.12 7.44 -2.85
CA SER A 180 43.37 7.00 -3.51
C SER A 180 43.21 6.91 -5.03
N LEU A 181 42.08 6.42 -5.53
CA LEU A 181 41.83 6.32 -6.96
C LEU A 181 41.62 7.71 -7.60
N LEU A 182 41.03 8.66 -6.87
CA LEU A 182 41.00 10.07 -7.28
C LEU A 182 42.40 10.68 -7.33
N LEU A 183 43.32 10.29 -6.45
CA LEU A 183 44.72 10.71 -6.51
C LEU A 183 45.41 10.19 -7.77
N ASP A 184 45.14 8.95 -8.17
CA ASP A 184 45.61 8.39 -9.45
C ASP A 184 45.09 9.19 -10.65
N ARG A 185 43.81 9.57 -10.63
CA ARG A 185 43.21 10.44 -11.66
C ARG A 185 43.81 11.84 -11.67
N PHE A 186 44.02 12.43 -10.50
CA PHE A 186 44.68 13.74 -10.34
C PHE A 186 46.08 13.73 -10.95
N ASN A 187 46.89 12.74 -10.59
CA ASN A 187 48.26 12.58 -11.12
C ASN A 187 48.29 12.29 -12.62
N SER A 188 47.15 11.89 -13.21
CA SER A 188 47.01 11.58 -14.63
C SER A 188 46.27 12.67 -15.42
N GLY A 189 46.27 13.90 -14.92
CA GLY A 189 45.74 15.07 -15.63
C GLY A 189 44.53 15.74 -14.99
N ALA A 190 44.12 15.32 -13.78
CA ALA A 190 43.05 15.96 -13.01
C ALA A 190 41.74 16.15 -13.80
N HIS A 191 41.37 15.12 -14.56
CA HIS A 191 40.18 15.14 -15.41
C HIS A 191 38.88 15.14 -14.58
N PRO A 192 37.81 15.83 -15.03
CA PRO A 192 36.55 15.87 -14.28
C PRO A 192 35.91 14.49 -14.09
N ILE A 193 35.07 14.32 -13.07
CA ILE A 193 34.35 13.07 -12.76
C ILE A 193 33.15 13.35 -11.84
N SER A 194 32.17 12.45 -11.84
CA SER A 194 31.05 12.49 -10.87
C SER A 194 31.09 11.30 -9.94
N LEU A 195 30.94 11.53 -8.64
CA LEU A 195 30.77 10.52 -7.60
C LEU A 195 29.30 10.53 -7.14
N VAL A 196 28.52 9.54 -7.58
CA VAL A 196 27.06 9.54 -7.45
C VAL A 196 26.60 8.51 -6.43
N SER A 197 26.27 8.95 -5.22
CA SER A 197 25.60 8.05 -4.28
C SER A 197 24.21 7.71 -4.80
N MET A 198 23.86 6.43 -4.80
CA MET A 198 22.54 5.88 -5.11
C MET A 198 22.02 5.04 -3.93
N ASP A 199 22.45 5.39 -2.71
CA ASP A 199 21.92 4.81 -1.47
C ASP A 199 20.64 5.54 -1.05
N ASN A 200 19.74 4.80 -0.40
CA ASN A 200 18.47 5.32 0.12
C ASN A 200 18.70 6.13 1.41
N CYS A 201 19.32 7.30 1.30
CA CYS A 201 19.46 8.26 2.38
C CYS A 201 19.48 9.71 1.90
N SER A 202 19.01 10.62 2.76
CA SER A 202 18.95 12.05 2.46
C SER A 202 20.31 12.67 2.26
N HIS A 203 20.39 13.58 1.28
CA HIS A 203 21.58 14.35 0.92
C HIS A 203 22.80 13.43 0.72
N ASN A 204 22.59 12.28 0.11
CA ASN A 204 23.60 11.23 -0.05
C ASN A 204 24.87 11.72 -0.78
N GLY A 205 24.73 12.64 -1.75
CA GLY A 205 25.86 13.32 -2.39
C GLY A 205 26.74 14.08 -1.40
N ASP A 206 26.14 14.81 -0.46
CA ASP A 206 26.88 15.53 0.59
C ASP A 206 27.59 14.58 1.56
N LYS A 207 26.93 13.47 1.94
CA LYS A 207 27.55 12.44 2.81
C LYS A 207 28.81 11.87 2.14
N LEU A 208 28.71 11.52 0.87
CA LEU A 208 29.83 11.02 0.08
C LEU A 208 30.94 12.07 -0.07
N ARG A 209 30.59 13.31 -0.43
CA ARG A 209 31.53 14.43 -0.53
C ARG A 209 32.30 14.63 0.76
N ASN A 210 31.58 14.75 1.88
CA ASN A 210 32.18 15.02 3.17
C ASN A 210 33.13 13.91 3.59
N ALA A 211 32.78 12.64 3.32
CA ALA A 211 33.67 11.52 3.63
C ALA A 211 34.95 11.56 2.77
N VAL A 212 34.83 11.69 1.45
CA VAL A 212 36.00 11.71 0.55
C VAL A 212 36.91 12.91 0.80
N VAL A 213 36.34 14.12 0.93
CA VAL A 213 37.11 15.35 1.19
C VAL A 213 37.79 15.30 2.57
N THR A 214 37.15 14.70 3.58
CA THR A 214 37.77 14.54 4.90
C THR A 214 39.01 13.67 4.82
N ILE A 215 38.96 12.52 4.12
CA ILE A 215 40.15 11.68 3.94
C ILE A 215 41.27 12.46 3.22
N ALA A 216 40.94 13.18 2.15
CA ALA A 216 41.93 13.97 1.41
C ALA A 216 42.62 15.03 2.30
N LYS A 217 41.84 15.74 3.13
CA LYS A 217 42.35 16.75 4.08
C LYS A 217 43.21 16.13 5.18
N GLU A 218 42.80 15.00 5.74
CA GLU A 218 43.58 14.30 6.77
C GLU A 218 44.89 13.74 6.21
N TRP A 219 44.88 13.21 4.98
CA TRP A 219 46.11 12.84 4.27
C TRP A 219 47.02 14.03 3.99
N GLN A 220 46.45 15.20 3.62
CA GLN A 220 47.23 16.42 3.45
C GLN A 220 47.87 16.87 4.77
N ALA A 221 47.11 16.86 5.88
CA ALA A 221 47.59 17.23 7.21
C ALA A 221 48.74 16.33 7.69
N LYS A 222 48.75 15.06 7.26
CA LYS A 222 49.83 14.09 7.51
C LYS A 222 50.98 14.16 6.50
N GLY A 223 50.88 15.01 5.48
CA GLY A 223 51.91 15.18 4.44
C GLY A 223 51.94 14.06 3.40
N HIS A 224 50.87 13.28 3.25
CA HIS A 224 50.79 12.19 2.28
C HIS A 224 50.40 12.65 0.86
N VAL A 225 49.72 13.79 0.73
CA VAL A 225 49.24 14.35 -0.56
C VAL A 225 49.45 15.87 -0.60
N SER A 226 49.44 16.46 -1.80
CA SER A 226 49.57 17.91 -1.99
C SER A 226 48.27 18.66 -1.67
N GLY A 227 48.37 19.97 -1.44
CA GLY A 227 47.19 20.83 -1.34
C GLY A 227 46.39 20.94 -2.64
N GLU A 228 47.08 20.91 -3.79
CA GLU A 228 46.46 20.92 -5.11
C GLU A 228 45.52 19.72 -5.32
N PHE A 229 45.85 18.55 -4.77
CA PHE A 229 44.96 17.39 -4.81
C PHE A 229 43.69 17.63 -3.97
N VAL A 230 43.81 18.24 -2.79
CA VAL A 230 42.65 18.58 -1.95
C VAL A 230 41.78 19.62 -2.64
N ASP A 231 42.37 20.62 -3.30
CA ASP A 231 41.65 21.62 -4.09
C ASP A 231 40.90 20.98 -5.26
N TYR A 232 41.54 20.02 -5.96
CA TYR A 232 40.91 19.24 -7.02
C TYR A 232 39.69 18.44 -6.51
N VAL A 233 39.84 17.66 -5.43
CA VAL A 233 38.75 16.85 -4.86
C VAL A 233 37.63 17.71 -4.28
N SER A 234 37.95 18.91 -3.77
CA SER A 234 36.97 19.82 -3.15
C SER A 234 36.23 20.68 -4.17
N ASN A 235 36.68 20.75 -5.42
CA ASN A 235 36.07 21.55 -6.47
C ASN A 235 34.97 20.76 -7.20
N GLU A 236 33.71 21.06 -6.88
CA GLU A 236 32.56 20.33 -7.45
C GLU A 236 32.30 20.58 -8.94
N GLU A 237 32.92 21.58 -9.54
CA GLU A 237 32.90 21.77 -11.00
C GLU A 237 33.81 20.77 -11.71
N ILE A 238 34.70 20.10 -10.96
CA ILE A 238 35.63 19.07 -11.46
C ILE A 238 35.26 17.70 -10.91
N VAL A 239 35.13 17.56 -9.58
CA VAL A 239 34.70 16.33 -8.90
C VAL A 239 33.31 16.56 -8.30
N ALA A 240 32.27 16.23 -9.07
CA ALA A 240 30.89 16.46 -8.66
C ALA A 240 30.37 15.38 -7.71
N PHE A 241 29.43 15.77 -6.83
CA PHE A 241 28.75 14.88 -5.90
C PHE A 241 27.22 15.06 -5.98
N PRO A 242 26.59 14.60 -7.07
CA PRO A 242 25.16 14.79 -7.29
C PRO A 242 24.32 14.12 -6.19
N TRP A 243 23.22 14.77 -5.81
CA TRP A 243 22.20 14.12 -4.98
C TRP A 243 21.36 13.16 -5.81
N SER A 244 20.88 12.10 -5.17
CA SER A 244 19.90 11.20 -5.78
C SER A 244 18.84 10.72 -4.80
N MET A 245 17.69 10.33 -5.33
CA MET A 245 16.65 9.58 -4.64
C MET A 245 16.46 8.26 -5.39
N ILE A 246 16.59 7.14 -4.67
CA ILE A 246 16.29 5.81 -5.20
C ILE A 246 15.11 5.18 -4.47
N ASP A 247 14.22 4.51 -5.20
CA ASP A 247 13.15 3.72 -4.65
C ASP A 247 12.98 2.42 -5.43
N LYS A 248 13.29 1.30 -4.78
CA LYS A 248 13.07 -0.05 -5.28
C LYS A 248 13.19 -1.06 -4.14
N ILE A 249 12.21 -1.94 -4.02
CA ILE A 249 12.27 -3.08 -3.11
C ILE A 249 12.97 -4.25 -3.82
N THR A 250 14.17 -4.59 -3.33
CA THR A 250 14.90 -5.82 -3.69
C THR A 250 15.12 -6.64 -2.42
N PRO A 251 14.19 -7.54 -2.06
CA PRO A 251 14.29 -8.34 -0.84
C PRO A 251 15.47 -9.31 -0.89
N ARG A 252 15.61 -10.07 0.20
CA ARG A 252 16.44 -11.27 0.18
C ARG A 252 15.93 -12.28 -0.87
N PRO A 253 16.82 -13.12 -1.43
CA PRO A 253 16.43 -14.24 -2.27
C PRO A 253 15.26 -15.03 -1.66
N ALA A 254 14.16 -15.15 -2.41
CA ALA A 254 12.97 -15.87 -1.98
C ALA A 254 13.04 -17.36 -2.38
N GLN A 255 12.62 -18.25 -1.49
CA GLN A 255 12.65 -19.70 -1.71
C GLN A 255 11.67 -20.11 -2.81
N GLU A 256 10.53 -19.42 -2.90
CA GLU A 256 9.51 -19.64 -3.91
C GLU A 256 10.05 -19.33 -5.32
N VAL A 257 10.82 -18.25 -5.44
CA VAL A 257 11.49 -17.87 -6.69
C VAL A 257 12.57 -18.89 -7.04
N GLU A 258 13.40 -19.30 -6.08
CA GLU A 258 14.40 -20.35 -6.29
C GLU A 258 13.74 -21.65 -6.81
N SER A 259 12.63 -22.07 -6.19
CA SER A 259 11.90 -23.28 -6.55
C SER A 259 11.35 -23.20 -7.97
N GLU A 260 10.74 -22.08 -8.34
CA GLU A 260 10.25 -21.82 -9.70
C GLU A 260 11.36 -21.88 -10.75
N LEU A 261 12.52 -21.25 -10.46
CA LEU A 261 13.68 -21.25 -11.35
C LEU A 261 14.26 -22.66 -11.54
N ASN A 262 14.34 -23.45 -10.47
CA ASN A 262 14.74 -24.86 -10.55
C ASN A 262 13.75 -25.68 -11.39
N ASN A 263 12.45 -25.46 -11.22
CA ASN A 263 11.40 -26.18 -11.97
C ASN A 263 11.45 -25.95 -13.47
N ILE A 264 11.83 -24.73 -13.90
CA ILE A 264 12.01 -24.44 -15.33
C ILE A 264 13.36 -24.92 -15.89
N GLY A 265 14.23 -25.48 -15.05
CA GLY A 265 15.47 -26.16 -15.42
C GLY A 265 16.73 -25.31 -15.28
N LEU A 266 16.71 -24.22 -14.49
CA LEU A 266 17.94 -23.51 -14.15
C LEU A 266 18.72 -24.30 -13.08
N GLU A 267 20.03 -24.40 -13.30
CA GLU A 267 20.97 -25.07 -12.41
C GLU A 267 21.83 -24.02 -11.68
N ASP A 268 22.35 -24.40 -10.52
CA ASP A 268 23.28 -23.58 -9.73
C ASP A 268 22.70 -22.19 -9.38
N ILE A 269 21.40 -22.08 -9.05
CA ILE A 269 20.77 -20.79 -8.71
C ILE A 269 20.50 -20.59 -7.21
N SER A 270 20.91 -21.55 -6.37
CA SER A 270 20.65 -21.50 -4.94
C SER A 270 21.34 -20.32 -4.25
N PRO A 271 20.69 -19.67 -3.26
CA PRO A 271 21.31 -18.62 -2.46
C PRO A 271 22.53 -19.12 -1.68
N VAL A 272 23.50 -18.23 -1.49
CA VAL A 272 24.68 -18.45 -0.64
C VAL A 272 24.71 -17.43 0.50
N VAL A 273 25.30 -17.84 1.62
CA VAL A 273 25.66 -16.94 2.72
C VAL A 273 27.17 -16.71 2.68
N THR A 274 27.60 -15.46 2.58
CA THR A 274 29.02 -15.09 2.57
C THR A 274 29.62 -15.15 3.97
N SER A 275 30.96 -15.09 4.04
CA SER A 275 31.69 -14.94 5.31
C SER A 275 31.38 -13.64 6.07
N LYS A 276 30.72 -12.66 5.44
CA LYS A 276 30.21 -11.43 6.06
C LYS A 276 28.71 -11.47 6.37
N ASN A 277 28.07 -12.63 6.26
CA ASN A 277 26.62 -12.85 6.45
C ASN A 277 25.73 -12.16 5.41
N THR A 278 26.26 -11.85 4.22
CA THR A 278 25.43 -11.42 3.09
C THR A 278 24.71 -12.64 2.54
N PHE A 279 23.39 -12.57 2.44
CA PHE A 279 22.55 -13.60 1.82
C PHE A 279 22.16 -13.17 0.41
N ILE A 280 22.71 -13.85 -0.59
CA ILE A 280 22.66 -13.42 -2.00
C ILE A 280 22.58 -14.61 -2.94
N ALA A 281 21.96 -14.44 -4.11
CA ALA A 281 21.81 -15.47 -5.13
C ALA A 281 22.19 -14.95 -6.53
N PRO A 282 22.40 -15.83 -7.52
CA PRO A 282 22.60 -15.44 -8.93
C PRO A 282 21.39 -14.73 -9.55
N PHE A 283 20.21 -14.91 -8.95
CA PHE A 283 19.01 -14.14 -9.26
C PHE A 283 18.75 -13.01 -8.26
N VAL A 284 17.97 -12.02 -8.68
CA VAL A 284 17.43 -10.95 -7.84
C VAL A 284 15.92 -10.94 -8.02
N ASN A 285 15.18 -11.24 -6.96
CA ASN A 285 13.75 -10.93 -6.91
C ASN A 285 13.55 -9.44 -6.58
N ALA A 286 12.63 -8.79 -7.30
CA ALA A 286 12.32 -7.38 -7.13
C ALA A 286 10.86 -7.09 -7.44
N GLU A 287 10.33 -6.01 -6.86
CA GLU A 287 9.06 -5.44 -7.30
C GLU A 287 9.14 -4.85 -8.73
N ILE A 288 7.99 -4.56 -9.33
CA ILE A 288 7.90 -3.87 -10.63
C ILE A 288 8.26 -2.39 -10.51
N PRO A 289 7.70 -1.61 -9.56
CA PRO A 289 7.97 -0.19 -9.48
C PRO A 289 9.43 0.10 -9.15
N GLU A 290 10.01 1.06 -9.87
CA GLU A 290 11.38 1.50 -9.67
C GLU A 290 11.50 2.99 -10.01
N TYR A 291 12.12 3.76 -9.12
CA TYR A 291 12.38 5.18 -9.32
C TYR A 291 13.83 5.49 -8.99
N LEU A 292 14.50 6.19 -9.90
CA LEU A 292 15.82 6.78 -9.64
C LEU A 292 15.79 8.20 -10.17
N VAL A 293 16.02 9.16 -9.29
CA VAL A 293 16.06 10.59 -9.61
C VAL A 293 17.45 11.10 -9.23
N ILE A 294 18.16 11.73 -10.17
CA ILE A 294 19.54 12.18 -9.96
C ILE A 294 19.67 13.65 -10.37
N GLU A 295 20.40 14.42 -9.57
CA GLU A 295 20.82 15.77 -9.91
C GLU A 295 21.71 15.76 -11.17
N ASP A 296 21.42 16.62 -12.14
CA ASP A 296 22.19 16.72 -13.39
C ASP A 296 23.50 17.50 -13.22
N LYS A 297 24.44 16.91 -12.48
CA LYS A 297 25.77 17.51 -12.25
C LYS A 297 26.89 16.55 -12.64
N PHE A 298 27.22 16.52 -13.93
CA PHE A 298 28.15 15.57 -14.51
C PHE A 298 29.25 16.24 -15.36
N PRO A 299 30.35 16.72 -14.75
CA PRO A 299 31.32 17.57 -15.45
C PRO A 299 32.16 16.83 -16.51
N ASN A 300 32.15 15.49 -16.52
CA ASN A 300 32.75 14.67 -17.60
C ASN A 300 31.69 13.98 -18.49
N GLY A 301 30.45 14.48 -18.45
CA GLY A 301 29.30 13.81 -19.05
C GLY A 301 28.84 12.58 -18.27
N ARG A 302 27.83 11.89 -18.81
CA ARG A 302 27.25 10.65 -18.29
C ARG A 302 26.59 9.88 -19.45
N PRO A 303 26.31 8.58 -19.27
CA PRO A 303 25.33 7.89 -20.11
C PRO A 303 23.97 8.60 -20.10
N GLN A 304 23.18 8.43 -21.17
CA GLN A 304 21.81 8.94 -21.28
C GLN A 304 20.84 8.11 -20.40
N LEU A 305 21.03 8.16 -19.09
CA LEU A 305 20.31 7.35 -18.09
C LEU A 305 18.78 7.49 -18.19
N GLU A 306 18.29 8.63 -18.67
CA GLU A 306 16.88 8.91 -18.93
C GLU A 306 16.24 7.92 -19.90
N GLU A 307 17.00 7.41 -20.87
CA GLU A 307 16.54 6.38 -21.81
C GLU A 307 16.35 5.01 -21.14
N GLY A 308 16.90 4.82 -19.94
CA GLY A 308 16.68 3.66 -19.09
C GLY A 308 15.64 3.85 -18.00
N GLY A 309 14.92 5.00 -17.99
CA GLY A 309 13.87 5.31 -17.00
C GLY A 309 14.34 6.11 -15.78
N VAL A 310 15.57 6.65 -15.80
CA VAL A 310 16.10 7.49 -14.72
C VAL A 310 15.68 8.94 -14.92
N TYR A 311 15.20 9.61 -13.88
CA TYR A 311 14.88 11.04 -13.95
C TYR A 311 16.14 11.85 -13.69
N ILE A 312 16.54 12.68 -14.65
CA ILE A 312 17.65 13.61 -14.49
C ILE A 312 17.09 15.02 -14.34
N THR A 313 17.42 15.69 -13.24
CA THR A 313 16.74 16.93 -12.84
C THR A 313 17.61 17.82 -11.95
N SER A 314 17.07 18.91 -11.42
CA SER A 314 17.75 19.80 -10.47
C SER A 314 17.87 19.18 -9.08
N ARG A 315 18.87 19.61 -8.29
CA ARG A 315 19.01 19.22 -6.87
C ARG A 315 17.73 19.49 -6.06
N ASP A 316 17.11 20.65 -6.27
CA ASP A 316 15.88 21.02 -5.56
C ASP A 316 14.75 20.04 -5.87
N THR A 317 14.61 19.62 -7.12
CA THR A 317 13.61 18.61 -7.52
C THR A 317 13.92 17.23 -6.94
N VAL A 318 15.19 16.81 -6.88
CA VAL A 318 15.58 15.56 -6.19
C VAL A 318 15.11 15.60 -4.72
N ASN A 319 15.37 16.72 -4.04
CA ASN A 319 14.95 16.92 -2.65
C ASN A 319 13.42 16.93 -2.50
N GLN A 320 12.68 17.51 -3.44
CA GLN A 320 11.21 17.49 -3.44
C GLN A 320 10.67 16.06 -3.60
N VAL A 321 11.23 15.26 -4.50
CA VAL A 321 10.84 13.86 -4.68
C VAL A 321 11.13 13.04 -3.42
N GLU A 322 12.31 13.21 -2.84
CA GLU A 322 12.65 12.55 -1.58
C GLU A 322 11.67 12.96 -0.46
N THR A 323 11.40 14.25 -0.32
CA THR A 323 10.46 14.77 0.67
C THR A 323 9.08 14.15 0.51
N MET A 324 8.55 14.12 -0.72
CA MET A 324 7.26 13.47 -1.05
C MET A 324 7.23 12.00 -0.57
N LYS A 325 8.24 11.20 -0.95
CA LYS A 325 8.36 9.78 -0.59
C LYS A 325 8.48 9.57 0.92
N VAL A 326 9.37 10.33 1.57
CA VAL A 326 9.81 10.07 2.95
C VAL A 326 8.82 10.61 3.99
N THR A 327 8.14 11.72 3.69
CA THR A 327 7.27 12.41 4.66
C THR A 327 5.78 12.13 4.45
N THR A 328 5.37 11.70 3.26
CA THR A 328 3.94 11.61 2.92
C THR A 328 3.55 10.28 2.28
N CYS A 329 4.10 9.94 1.11
CA CYS A 329 3.44 8.96 0.23
C CYS A 329 3.86 7.50 0.43
N LEU A 330 4.95 7.19 1.15
CA LEU A 330 5.41 5.81 1.32
C LEU A 330 5.88 5.50 2.73
N ASN A 331 6.97 6.15 3.16
CA ASN A 331 7.63 5.78 4.40
C ASN A 331 6.73 5.91 5.66
N PRO A 332 5.89 6.95 5.81
CA PRO A 332 4.99 7.06 6.96
C PRO A 332 3.97 5.94 7.02
N LEU A 333 3.36 5.61 5.87
CA LEU A 333 2.39 4.52 5.73
C LEU A 333 3.02 3.19 6.12
N HIS A 334 4.24 2.95 5.65
CA HIS A 334 4.99 1.73 5.95
C HIS A 334 5.34 1.63 7.45
N THR A 335 5.66 2.74 8.11
CA THR A 335 5.89 2.76 9.56
C THR A 335 4.61 2.49 10.34
N ALA A 336 3.48 3.07 9.93
CA ALA A 336 2.19 2.84 10.58
C ALA A 336 1.78 1.37 10.49
N LEU A 337 1.88 0.76 9.30
CA LEU A 337 1.71 -0.69 9.10
C LEU A 337 2.63 -1.46 10.03
N ALA A 338 3.93 -1.26 9.95
CA ALA A 338 4.90 -2.04 10.71
C ALA A 338 4.64 -2.10 12.23
N VAL A 339 4.31 -0.97 12.88
CA VAL A 339 4.09 -0.96 14.34
C VAL A 339 2.79 -1.67 14.74
N PHE A 340 1.72 -1.53 13.96
CA PHE A 340 0.46 -2.22 14.21
C PHE A 340 0.52 -3.68 13.78
N GLY A 341 1.10 -3.96 12.62
CA GLY A 341 1.37 -5.27 12.06
C GLY A 341 2.07 -6.19 13.04
N VAL A 342 3.21 -5.75 13.58
CA VAL A 342 3.94 -6.54 14.59
C VAL A 342 3.10 -6.74 15.84
N THR A 343 2.41 -5.69 16.33
CA THR A 343 1.55 -5.76 17.53
C THR A 343 0.35 -6.71 17.36
N LEU A 344 -0.16 -6.85 16.14
CA LEU A 344 -1.26 -7.75 15.76
C LEU A 344 -0.77 -9.15 15.31
N GLY A 345 0.54 -9.37 15.23
CA GLY A 345 1.13 -10.67 14.90
C GLY A 345 1.27 -10.96 13.40
N TYR A 346 1.22 -9.95 12.54
CA TYR A 346 1.50 -10.11 11.12
C TYR A 346 3.01 -10.25 10.85
N ASP A 347 3.34 -11.11 9.88
CA ASP A 347 4.70 -11.42 9.45
C ASP A 347 5.00 -10.93 8.03
N ARG A 348 4.01 -10.34 7.34
CA ARG A 348 4.10 -9.82 5.98
C ARG A 348 3.21 -8.59 5.79
N ILE A 349 3.74 -7.57 5.13
CA ILE A 349 3.01 -6.32 4.84
C ILE A 349 1.73 -6.56 4.04
N TYR A 350 1.73 -7.44 3.03
CA TYR A 350 0.50 -7.70 2.25
C TYR A 350 -0.63 -8.30 3.08
N LYS A 351 -0.31 -9.12 4.10
CA LYS A 351 -1.33 -9.67 5.02
C LYS A 351 -1.93 -8.58 5.90
N GLU A 352 -1.16 -7.53 6.20
CA GLU A 352 -1.70 -6.34 6.86
C GLU A 352 -2.66 -5.59 5.93
N MET A 353 -2.35 -5.50 4.63
CA MET A 353 -3.24 -4.88 3.64
C MET A 353 -4.54 -5.68 3.40
N GLU A 354 -4.57 -6.98 3.69
CA GLU A 354 -5.80 -7.79 3.74
C GLU A 354 -6.67 -7.45 4.97
N ASN A 355 -6.10 -6.84 6.01
CA ASN A 355 -6.86 -6.32 7.14
C ASN A 355 -7.51 -4.98 6.77
N PRO A 356 -8.86 -4.90 6.69
CA PRO A 356 -9.55 -3.68 6.25
C PRO A 356 -9.28 -2.47 7.16
N LEU A 357 -9.00 -2.70 8.45
CA LEU A 357 -8.70 -1.62 9.40
C LEU A 357 -7.32 -1.02 9.15
N LEU A 358 -6.30 -1.86 8.90
CA LEU A 358 -4.94 -1.39 8.63
C LEU A 358 -4.82 -0.75 7.25
N LYS A 359 -5.51 -1.33 6.25
CA LYS A 359 -5.67 -0.69 4.94
C LYS A 359 -6.31 0.69 5.06
N THR A 360 -7.42 0.81 5.78
CA THR A 360 -8.08 2.10 6.01
C THR A 360 -7.16 3.06 6.76
N LEU A 361 -6.42 2.60 7.77
CA LEU A 361 -5.45 3.44 8.49
C LEU A 361 -4.44 4.09 7.53
N VAL A 362 -3.82 3.34 6.62
CA VAL A 362 -2.85 3.92 5.68
C VAL A 362 -3.50 4.76 4.59
N GLU A 363 -4.70 4.41 4.14
CA GLU A 363 -5.48 5.25 3.21
C GLU A 363 -5.79 6.61 3.86
N LYS A 364 -6.18 6.62 5.14
CA LYS A 364 -6.47 7.85 5.89
C LYS A 364 -5.22 8.68 6.18
N ILE A 365 -4.13 8.07 6.64
CA ILE A 365 -2.84 8.77 6.81
C ILE A 365 -2.38 9.36 5.47
N GLY A 366 -2.50 8.59 4.40
CA GLY A 366 -2.04 8.96 3.07
C GLY A 366 -2.90 10.06 2.43
N PHE A 367 -4.14 9.74 2.11
CA PHE A 367 -5.03 10.57 1.32
C PHE A 367 -5.68 11.71 2.12
N GLU A 368 -6.05 11.50 3.39
CA GLU A 368 -6.78 12.53 4.16
C GLU A 368 -5.88 13.47 4.95
N GLU A 369 -4.75 12.97 5.45
CA GLU A 369 -3.82 13.78 6.23
C GLU A 369 -2.62 14.22 5.41
N GLY A 370 -1.94 13.28 4.76
CA GLY A 370 -0.71 13.50 4.02
C GLY A 370 -0.89 14.36 2.76
N MET A 371 -1.83 13.98 1.88
CA MET A 371 -2.02 14.65 0.59
C MET A 371 -2.39 16.13 0.69
N LYS A 372 -2.93 16.60 1.82
CA LYS A 372 -3.23 18.03 2.06
C LYS A 372 -1.98 18.91 2.15
N VAL A 373 -0.82 18.33 2.48
CA VAL A 373 0.45 19.05 2.65
C VAL A 373 1.60 18.46 1.84
N VAL A 374 1.28 17.57 0.88
CA VAL A 374 2.28 16.88 0.08
C VAL A 374 3.11 17.85 -0.76
N VAL A 375 4.41 17.60 -0.84
CA VAL A 375 5.28 18.28 -1.79
C VAL A 375 5.07 17.66 -3.16
N ASP A 376 4.69 18.47 -4.15
CA ASP A 376 4.55 18.03 -5.55
C ASP A 376 5.83 18.36 -6.35
N PRO A 377 6.66 17.35 -6.68
CA PRO A 377 7.91 17.55 -7.41
C PRO A 377 7.71 17.79 -8.91
N LYS A 378 6.47 17.72 -9.43
CA LYS A 378 6.08 17.91 -10.85
C LYS A 378 6.61 16.88 -11.86
N ILE A 379 7.62 16.10 -11.50
CA ILE A 379 8.16 15.01 -12.35
C ILE A 379 7.58 13.64 -12.01
N ILE A 380 7.02 13.48 -10.81
CA ILE A 380 6.30 12.29 -10.34
C ILE A 380 5.02 12.80 -9.69
N ASN A 381 3.87 12.30 -10.12
CA ASN A 381 2.58 12.69 -9.55
C ASN A 381 2.39 12.03 -8.16
N PRO A 382 2.22 12.80 -7.07
CA PRO A 382 2.11 12.24 -5.72
C PRO A 382 0.92 11.30 -5.53
N GLU A 383 -0.22 11.60 -6.16
CA GLU A 383 -1.45 10.81 -6.08
C GLU A 383 -1.28 9.46 -6.80
N GLN A 384 -0.65 9.43 -7.97
CA GLN A 384 -0.33 8.18 -8.65
C GLN A 384 0.67 7.35 -7.85
N PHE A 385 1.70 8.00 -7.30
CA PHE A 385 2.72 7.33 -6.50
C PHE A 385 2.13 6.69 -5.23
N ILE A 386 1.27 7.40 -4.48
CA ILE A 386 0.64 6.83 -3.27
C ILE A 386 -0.37 5.71 -3.61
N ASN A 387 -1.10 5.82 -4.73
CA ASN A 387 -1.97 4.76 -5.22
C ASN A 387 -1.17 3.49 -5.55
N GLU A 388 -0.04 3.63 -6.25
CA GLU A 388 0.87 2.51 -6.54
C GLU A 388 1.42 1.90 -5.23
N VAL A 389 1.81 2.72 -4.25
CA VAL A 389 2.28 2.24 -2.95
C VAL A 389 1.23 1.38 -2.23
N ILE A 390 0.00 1.88 -2.08
CA ILE A 390 -1.04 1.20 -1.29
C ILE A 390 -1.59 -0.02 -2.03
N TYR A 391 -1.97 0.15 -3.30
CA TYR A 391 -2.77 -0.84 -4.03
C TYR A 391 -1.95 -1.82 -4.85
N GLU A 392 -0.71 -1.49 -5.22
CA GLU A 392 0.18 -2.41 -5.94
C GLU A 392 1.29 -2.94 -5.04
N ARG A 393 2.07 -2.07 -4.39
CA ARG A 393 3.31 -2.46 -3.71
C ARG A 393 3.06 -3.14 -2.37
N PHE A 394 2.33 -2.49 -1.47
CA PHE A 394 2.02 -3.08 -0.16
C PHE A 394 1.11 -4.29 -0.27
N SER A 395 0.23 -4.32 -1.27
CA SER A 395 -0.72 -5.41 -1.49
C SER A 395 -0.12 -6.62 -2.23
N ASN A 396 1.16 -6.60 -2.61
CA ASN A 396 1.78 -7.66 -3.39
C ASN A 396 2.22 -8.85 -2.51
N PRO A 397 1.59 -10.04 -2.63
CA PRO A 397 1.90 -11.18 -1.77
C PRO A 397 3.24 -11.85 -2.07
N PHE A 398 3.85 -11.54 -3.20
CA PHE A 398 5.12 -12.13 -3.64
C PHE A 398 6.34 -11.33 -3.16
N ILE A 399 6.14 -10.15 -2.56
CA ILE A 399 7.23 -9.39 -1.94
C ILE A 399 7.36 -9.84 -0.48
N PRO A 400 8.47 -10.51 -0.08
CA PRO A 400 8.70 -10.93 1.29
C PRO A 400 9.14 -9.75 2.17
N ASP A 401 8.26 -8.78 2.39
CA ASP A 401 8.51 -7.67 3.30
C ASP A 401 7.98 -7.96 4.71
N ASP A 402 8.88 -7.90 5.70
CA ASP A 402 8.64 -8.27 7.09
C ASP A 402 8.38 -7.01 7.94
N PRO A 403 7.22 -6.89 8.61
CA PRO A 403 6.87 -5.75 9.46
C PRO A 403 7.92 -5.45 10.55
N ALA A 404 8.54 -6.48 11.14
CA ALA A 404 9.57 -6.30 12.17
C ALA A 404 10.85 -5.66 11.62
N ARG A 405 11.21 -5.98 10.36
CA ARG A 405 12.32 -5.32 9.66
C ARG A 405 12.04 -3.82 9.49
N ILE A 406 10.81 -3.47 9.15
CA ILE A 406 10.39 -2.08 8.94
C ILE A 406 10.31 -1.31 10.27
N ALA A 407 9.90 -1.96 11.36
CA ALA A 407 9.83 -1.38 12.71
C ALA A 407 11.21 -1.10 13.35
N THR A 408 12.30 -1.65 12.80
CA THR A 408 13.68 -1.35 13.27
C THR A 408 13.98 0.15 13.19
N ASP A 409 14.64 0.73 14.18
CA ASP A 409 15.02 2.15 14.25
C ASP A 409 13.83 3.14 14.12
N THR A 410 12.64 2.78 14.60
CA THR A 410 11.45 3.65 14.52
C THR A 410 11.66 5.02 15.21
N SER A 411 12.46 5.09 16.28
CA SER A 411 12.81 6.35 16.94
C SER A 411 13.56 7.34 16.03
N GLN A 412 14.26 6.84 15.02
CA GLN A 412 14.97 7.66 14.02
C GLN A 412 14.05 8.05 12.85
N LYS A 413 12.88 7.43 12.75
CA LYS A 413 11.95 7.54 11.62
C LYS A 413 10.78 8.47 11.92
N VAL A 414 10.25 8.46 13.14
CA VAL A 414 9.00 9.18 13.47
C VAL A 414 9.09 10.69 13.23
N GLY A 415 10.25 11.32 13.48
CA GLY A 415 10.42 12.75 13.24
C GLY A 415 10.32 13.13 11.77
N ILE A 416 11.02 12.42 10.88
CA ILE A 416 10.97 12.72 9.46
C ILE A 416 9.65 12.24 8.81
N ARG A 417 9.10 11.10 9.25
CA ARG A 417 7.92 10.48 8.64
C ARG A 417 6.58 11.07 9.10
N PHE A 418 6.52 11.60 10.32
CA PHE A 418 5.29 12.19 10.86
C PHE A 418 5.49 13.64 11.28
N GLY A 419 6.62 13.97 11.89
CA GLY A 419 6.93 15.31 12.37
C GLY A 419 6.95 16.38 11.27
N GLU A 420 7.49 16.09 10.08
CA GLU A 420 7.48 17.06 8.96
C GLU A 420 6.08 17.34 8.42
N THR A 421 5.19 16.34 8.40
CA THR A 421 3.77 16.53 8.06
C THR A 421 3.09 17.41 9.10
N ILE A 422 3.31 17.14 10.39
CA ILE A 422 2.78 17.96 11.48
C ILE A 422 3.28 19.42 11.38
N LYS A 423 4.58 19.64 11.11
CA LYS A 423 5.14 20.98 10.87
C LYS A 423 4.46 21.68 9.70
N SER A 424 4.16 20.95 8.63
CA SER A 424 3.50 21.50 7.44
C SER A 424 2.06 21.92 7.73
N TYR A 425 1.33 21.19 8.58
CA TYR A 425 0.03 21.61 9.11
C TYR A 425 0.15 22.91 9.93
N ILE A 426 1.10 22.97 10.86
CA ILE A 426 1.32 24.16 11.71
C ILE A 426 1.66 25.41 10.89
N LYS A 427 2.40 25.23 9.79
CA LYS A 427 2.82 26.33 8.91
C LYS A 427 1.69 26.80 7.97
N SER A 428 0.67 25.98 7.73
CA SER A 428 -0.43 26.31 6.84
C SER A 428 -1.39 27.30 7.50
N ASP A 429 -1.83 28.32 6.75
CA ASP A 429 -2.87 29.26 7.20
C ASP A 429 -4.29 28.67 7.08
N GLU A 430 -4.45 27.55 6.36
CA GLU A 430 -5.75 26.95 6.05
C GLU A 430 -6.04 25.67 6.85
N LEU A 431 -5.01 25.02 7.39
CA LEU A 431 -5.14 23.75 8.09
C LEU A 431 -4.96 23.93 9.60
N ASN A 432 -5.62 23.07 10.37
CA ASN A 432 -5.43 23.01 11.82
C ASN A 432 -4.76 21.69 12.20
N VAL A 433 -3.65 21.77 12.93
CA VAL A 433 -2.93 20.58 13.42
C VAL A 433 -3.82 19.67 14.29
N MET A 434 -4.85 20.23 14.95
CA MET A 434 -5.79 19.48 15.78
C MET A 434 -6.79 18.61 14.98
N ASP A 435 -6.86 18.80 13.66
CA ASP A 435 -7.66 17.97 12.76
C ASP A 435 -6.98 16.60 12.49
N LEU A 436 -5.68 16.48 12.80
CA LEU A 436 -4.97 15.21 12.70
C LEU A 436 -5.49 14.20 13.73
N THR A 437 -5.78 13.00 13.23
CA THR A 437 -6.28 11.85 13.99
C THR A 437 -5.41 10.62 13.77
N TYR A 438 -5.05 10.31 12.52
CA TYR A 438 -4.43 9.06 12.11
C TYR A 438 -2.90 9.07 12.27
N ILE A 439 -2.21 10.18 12.01
CA ILE A 439 -0.80 10.36 12.36
C ILE A 439 -0.60 10.29 13.89
N PRO A 440 -1.39 10.99 14.73
CA PRO A 440 -1.38 10.78 16.18
C PRO A 440 -1.64 9.33 16.59
N LEU A 441 -2.55 8.63 15.90
CA LEU A 441 -2.83 7.21 16.15
C LEU A 441 -1.63 6.31 15.80
N ALA A 442 -0.91 6.58 14.71
CA ALA A 442 0.33 5.87 14.37
C ALA A 442 1.43 6.08 15.43
N ILE A 443 1.58 7.32 15.93
CA ILE A 443 2.54 7.63 17.01
C ILE A 443 2.14 6.93 18.32
N ALA A 444 0.85 6.95 18.69
CA ALA A 444 0.33 6.22 19.84
C ALA A 444 0.51 4.69 19.68
N GLY A 445 0.30 4.18 18.46
CA GLY A 445 0.56 2.79 18.06
C GLY A 445 2.02 2.38 18.26
N TRP A 446 2.97 3.26 17.94
CA TRP A 446 4.38 3.02 18.22
C TRP A 446 4.68 2.92 19.73
N PHE A 447 4.12 3.80 20.56
CA PHE A 447 4.25 3.67 22.02
C PHE A 447 3.60 2.40 22.55
N ARG A 448 2.46 2.00 21.98
CA ARG A 448 1.80 0.74 22.31
C ARG A 448 2.66 -0.46 21.94
N TYR A 449 3.32 -0.42 20.79
CA TYR A 449 4.28 -1.42 20.33
C TYR A 449 5.44 -1.57 21.32
N LEU A 450 6.01 -0.45 21.80
CA LEU A 450 7.15 -0.43 22.75
C LEU A 450 6.89 -1.11 24.10
N LEU A 451 5.63 -1.44 24.44
CA LEU A 451 5.33 -2.25 25.62
C LEU A 451 5.79 -3.71 25.50
N GLY A 452 6.13 -4.19 24.29
CA GLY A 452 6.64 -5.54 24.06
C GLY A 452 5.60 -6.64 24.29
N VAL A 453 4.32 -6.33 24.12
CA VAL A 453 3.20 -7.26 24.30
C VAL A 453 2.22 -7.13 23.13
N ASN A 454 1.84 -8.22 22.48
CA ASN A 454 0.89 -8.21 21.36
C ASN A 454 -0.56 -7.91 21.82
N ASP A 455 -1.51 -7.84 20.89
CA ASP A 455 -2.92 -7.51 21.23
C ASP A 455 -3.63 -8.63 22.01
N ALA A 456 -3.15 -9.88 21.93
CA ALA A 456 -3.63 -10.99 22.75
C ALA A 456 -3.09 -10.97 24.20
N GLY A 457 -2.17 -10.06 24.50
CA GLY A 457 -1.51 -9.93 25.81
C GLY A 457 -0.30 -10.84 26.01
N GLU A 458 0.28 -11.36 24.93
CA GLU A 458 1.45 -12.24 24.92
C GLU A 458 2.74 -11.44 24.67
N GLN A 459 3.86 -11.91 25.19
CA GLN A 459 5.16 -11.25 25.01
C GLN A 459 5.58 -11.24 23.53
N MET A 460 6.13 -10.12 23.09
CA MET A 460 6.52 -9.86 21.72
C MET A 460 7.92 -9.25 21.68
N THR A 461 8.75 -9.71 20.74
CA THR A 461 10.11 -9.18 20.55
C THR A 461 10.05 -7.83 19.85
N LEU A 462 10.69 -6.83 20.45
CA LEU A 462 10.87 -5.53 19.83
C LEU A 462 12.04 -5.57 18.85
N SER A 463 11.87 -4.88 17.73
CA SER A 463 12.91 -4.69 16.73
C SER A 463 14.02 -3.80 17.30
N PRO A 464 15.27 -3.97 16.83
CA PRO A 464 16.37 -3.13 17.29
C PRO A 464 16.07 -1.65 17.06
N ASP A 465 16.42 -0.81 18.03
CA ASP A 465 16.29 0.65 17.93
C ASP A 465 17.38 1.28 18.82
N PRO A 466 18.08 2.34 18.38
CA PRO A 466 19.15 2.96 19.16
C PRO A 466 18.68 3.54 20.49
N LEU A 467 17.40 3.89 20.63
CA LEU A 467 16.80 4.44 21.84
C LEU A 467 15.93 3.43 22.60
N LEU A 468 15.96 2.14 22.22
CA LEU A 468 15.06 1.11 22.78
C LEU A 468 15.12 1.02 24.30
N GLU A 469 16.33 0.97 24.88
CA GLU A 469 16.53 0.83 26.32
C GLU A 469 15.96 2.05 27.08
N GLU A 470 16.22 3.26 26.59
CA GLU A 470 15.73 4.52 27.19
C GLU A 470 14.20 4.62 27.11
N LEU A 471 13.63 4.32 25.94
CA LEU A 471 12.20 4.41 25.68
C LEU A 471 11.41 3.37 26.49
N THR A 472 11.88 2.12 26.52
CA THR A 472 11.23 1.06 27.30
C THR A 472 11.38 1.28 28.81
N ALA A 473 12.52 1.81 29.28
CA ALA A 473 12.70 2.19 30.68
C ALA A 473 11.71 3.27 31.12
N SER A 474 11.41 4.24 30.24
CA SER A 474 10.43 5.30 30.50
C SER A 474 8.98 4.77 30.58
N LEU A 475 8.70 3.64 29.93
CA LEU A 475 7.38 2.99 29.90
C LEU A 475 7.24 1.81 30.87
N LYS A 476 8.26 1.49 31.67
CA LYS A 476 8.32 0.27 32.49
C LYS A 476 7.11 0.05 33.42
N ASP A 477 6.50 1.14 33.89
CA ASP A 477 5.38 1.14 34.83
C ASP A 477 4.02 1.11 34.12
N VAL A 478 3.98 1.31 32.80
CA VAL A 478 2.78 1.16 31.99
C VAL A 478 2.54 -0.33 31.71
N LYS A 479 1.31 -0.79 31.94
CA LYS A 479 0.91 -2.19 31.75
C LYS A 479 -0.38 -2.26 30.93
N LEU A 480 -0.52 -3.32 30.15
CA LEU A 480 -1.77 -3.64 29.46
C LEU A 480 -2.90 -3.83 30.49
N GLY A 481 -4.02 -3.12 30.31
CA GLY A 481 -5.14 -3.05 31.26
C GLY A 481 -4.86 -2.21 32.51
N GLY A 482 -3.71 -1.51 32.56
CA GLY A 482 -3.33 -0.63 33.65
C GLY A 482 -3.72 0.83 33.43
N THR A 483 -3.38 1.69 34.38
CA THR A 483 -3.60 3.14 34.29
C THR A 483 -2.39 3.84 33.67
N TYR A 484 -2.64 4.73 32.72
CA TYR A 484 -1.66 5.72 32.24
C TYR A 484 -1.64 6.94 33.17
N SER A 485 -0.47 7.55 33.38
CA SER A 485 -0.32 8.71 34.25
C SER A 485 0.68 9.74 33.72
N GLY A 486 0.77 9.92 32.40
CA GLY A 486 1.60 10.97 31.77
C GLY A 486 3.04 10.58 31.42
N GLN A 487 3.38 9.28 31.40
CA GLN A 487 4.75 8.81 31.13
C GLN A 487 5.28 9.19 29.74
N LEU A 488 4.41 9.43 28.75
CA LEU A 488 4.82 9.80 27.39
C LEU A 488 5.30 11.25 27.30
N ARG A 489 4.90 12.11 28.24
CA ARG A 489 5.03 13.56 28.10
C ARG A 489 6.46 14.01 27.80
N LEU A 490 7.44 13.54 28.57
CA LEU A 490 8.85 13.90 28.36
C LEU A 490 9.40 13.39 27.01
N ILE A 491 8.90 12.25 26.52
CA ILE A 491 9.29 11.72 25.21
C ILE A 491 8.69 12.59 24.11
N LEU A 492 7.41 12.96 24.24
CA LEU A 492 6.67 13.81 23.30
C LEU A 492 7.21 15.25 23.20
N GLU A 493 7.89 15.74 24.25
CA GLU A 493 8.61 17.03 24.24
C GLU A 493 9.97 16.95 23.50
N ASN A 494 10.47 15.75 23.20
CA ASN A 494 11.81 15.57 22.66
C ASN A 494 11.89 15.86 21.16
N GLU A 495 12.32 17.08 20.83
CA GLU A 495 12.53 17.55 19.45
C GLU A 495 13.53 16.71 18.65
N LYS A 496 14.44 15.97 19.30
CA LYS A 496 15.39 15.10 18.57
C LYS A 496 14.70 13.86 17.99
N ILE A 497 13.63 13.40 18.62
CA ILE A 497 12.87 12.22 18.18
C ILE A 497 11.85 12.65 17.12
N PHE A 498 11.09 13.71 17.39
CA PHE A 498 9.96 14.11 16.55
C PHE A 498 10.28 15.25 15.58
N GLY A 499 11.43 15.91 15.70
CA GLY A 499 11.76 17.10 14.94
C GLY A 499 11.05 18.36 15.41
N LEU A 500 10.12 18.25 16.36
CA LEU A 500 9.37 19.34 16.99
C LEU A 500 8.88 18.90 18.39
N ASN A 501 8.45 19.86 19.21
CA ASN A 501 7.83 19.59 20.50
C ASN A 501 6.32 19.35 20.34
N LEU A 502 5.88 18.10 20.55
CA LEU A 502 4.47 17.72 20.35
C LEU A 502 3.53 18.22 21.47
N VAL A 503 4.10 18.64 22.61
CA VAL A 503 3.33 19.31 23.68
C VAL A 503 3.02 20.74 23.28
N GLU A 504 4.01 21.47 22.75
CA GLU A 504 3.81 22.85 22.30
C GLU A 504 2.86 22.96 21.12
N CYS A 505 2.85 21.97 20.22
CA CYS A 505 1.91 21.95 19.10
C CYS A 505 0.50 21.44 19.45
N GLY A 506 0.23 21.09 20.71
CA GLY A 506 -1.10 20.72 21.20
C GLY A 506 -1.54 19.27 20.95
N LEU A 507 -0.72 18.44 20.30
CA LEU A 507 -1.08 17.05 19.96
C LEU A 507 -0.94 16.06 21.12
N VAL A 508 -0.24 16.43 22.20
CA VAL A 508 -0.01 15.55 23.36
C VAL A 508 -1.29 14.93 23.90
N THR A 509 -2.35 15.71 24.13
CA THR A 509 -3.61 15.21 24.70
C THR A 509 -4.28 14.19 23.79
N ARG A 510 -4.20 14.39 22.46
CA ARG A 510 -4.74 13.45 21.48
C ARG A 510 -3.95 12.13 21.51
N ILE A 511 -2.62 12.21 21.47
CA ILE A 511 -1.74 11.02 21.46
C ILE A 511 -1.90 10.23 22.76
N GLU A 512 -1.93 10.90 23.91
CA GLU A 512 -2.12 10.27 25.21
C GLU A 512 -3.48 9.57 25.31
N HIS A 513 -4.55 10.21 24.84
CA HIS A 513 -5.88 9.60 24.81
C HIS A 513 -5.93 8.35 23.92
N LEU A 514 -5.37 8.41 22.72
CA LEU A 514 -5.28 7.25 21.82
C LEU A 514 -4.44 6.14 22.44
N PHE A 515 -3.34 6.49 23.11
CA PHE A 515 -2.50 5.52 23.81
C PHE A 515 -3.25 4.84 24.96
N GLU A 516 -4.03 5.57 25.75
CA GLU A 516 -4.92 5.02 26.79
C GLU A 516 -5.90 4.00 26.22
N GLU A 517 -6.52 4.29 25.08
CA GLU A 517 -7.40 3.34 24.38
C GLU A 517 -6.64 2.08 23.96
N LEU A 518 -5.45 2.23 23.38
CA LEU A 518 -4.60 1.13 22.90
C LEU A 518 -4.07 0.22 24.01
N ILE A 519 -3.95 0.72 25.24
CA ILE A 519 -3.47 -0.07 26.40
C ILE A 519 -4.60 -0.59 27.29
N ALA A 520 -5.88 -0.32 26.96
CA ALA A 520 -7.02 -0.59 27.84
C ALA A 520 -7.19 -2.09 28.22
N GLY A 521 -6.59 -3.01 27.46
CA GLY A 521 -6.62 -4.44 27.76
C GLY A 521 -6.31 -5.29 26.53
N LYS A 522 -6.62 -6.58 26.62
CA LYS A 522 -6.52 -7.50 25.47
C LYS A 522 -7.53 -7.11 24.39
N GLY A 523 -7.12 -7.15 23.12
CA GLY A 523 -7.93 -6.77 21.97
C GLY A 523 -8.15 -5.25 21.84
N ALA A 524 -7.45 -4.44 22.62
CA ALA A 524 -7.64 -2.99 22.65
C ALA A 524 -7.09 -2.33 21.39
N VAL A 525 -6.04 -2.87 20.78
CA VAL A 525 -5.50 -2.36 19.52
C VAL A 525 -6.54 -2.53 18.41
N THR A 526 -7.07 -3.74 18.27
CA THR A 526 -8.14 -4.03 17.28
C THR A 526 -9.35 -3.12 17.48
N LYS A 527 -9.88 -3.00 18.71
CA LYS A 527 -11.03 -2.14 19.02
C LYS A 527 -10.79 -0.65 18.74
N THR A 528 -9.58 -0.17 18.99
CA THR A 528 -9.20 1.22 18.71
C THR A 528 -9.17 1.42 17.20
N LEU A 529 -8.55 0.51 16.45
CA LEU A 529 -8.57 0.55 14.99
C LEU A 529 -9.99 0.44 14.42
N GLU A 530 -10.87 -0.39 14.97
CA GLU A 530 -12.29 -0.44 14.59
C GLU A 530 -12.99 0.91 14.80
N ARG A 531 -12.68 1.61 15.89
CA ARG A 531 -13.27 2.92 16.20
C ARG A 531 -12.89 4.01 15.19
N TYR A 532 -11.62 4.08 14.79
CA TYR A 532 -11.12 5.17 13.92
C TYR A 532 -11.04 4.79 12.44
N CYS A 533 -10.85 3.51 12.15
CA CYS A 533 -10.59 2.97 10.81
C CYS A 533 -11.63 1.92 10.38
N GLY A 534 -12.57 1.55 11.26
CA GLY A 534 -13.72 0.75 10.86
C GLY A 534 -14.71 1.59 10.05
N ASP A 535 -15.62 0.90 9.36
CA ASP A 535 -16.75 1.57 8.73
C ASP A 535 -17.63 2.18 9.83
N MET A 536 -17.53 3.51 10.00
CA MET A 536 -18.25 4.26 11.04
C MET A 536 -19.77 4.13 10.94
N LYS A 537 -20.28 3.69 9.78
CA LYS A 537 -21.71 3.46 9.56
C LYS A 537 -22.05 1.96 9.55
N SER A 538 -21.18 1.05 9.98
CA SER A 538 -21.55 -0.37 10.01
C SER A 538 -22.55 -0.69 11.13
N LEU A 539 -23.33 -1.77 10.95
CA LEU A 539 -24.25 -2.27 11.97
C LEU A 539 -23.53 -2.66 13.27
N SER A 540 -22.31 -3.18 13.19
CA SER A 540 -21.51 -3.57 14.36
C SER A 540 -21.02 -2.39 15.20
N ASN A 541 -20.85 -1.22 14.56
CA ASN A 541 -20.31 -0.01 15.19
C ASN A 541 -21.40 1.00 15.58
N PHE A 542 -22.67 0.68 15.29
CA PHE A 542 -23.77 1.58 15.58
C PHE A 542 -23.97 1.75 17.09
N VAL A 543 -23.95 3.01 17.54
CA VAL A 543 -24.25 3.40 18.92
C VAL A 543 -25.44 4.33 18.92
N LYS A 544 -26.41 4.04 19.77
CA LYS A 544 -27.59 4.89 20.00
C LYS A 544 -27.18 6.27 20.48
N THR A 545 -27.66 7.32 19.81
CA THR A 545 -27.45 8.72 20.19
C THR A 545 -28.76 9.45 20.52
N LYS A 546 -29.91 8.93 20.06
CA LYS A 546 -31.24 9.53 20.24
C LYS A 546 -32.26 8.52 20.76
N ASN A 547 -33.42 9.03 21.17
CA ASN A 547 -34.49 8.19 21.72
C ASN A 547 -35.32 7.46 20.67
N PHE A 548 -35.30 7.95 19.43
CA PHE A 548 -36.01 7.39 18.29
C PHE A 548 -35.03 6.83 17.27
N LEU A 549 -35.46 5.78 16.57
CA LEU A 549 -34.74 5.18 15.44
C LEU A 549 -35.68 5.10 14.24
N VAL A 550 -35.20 5.54 13.09
CA VAL A 550 -35.89 5.36 11.81
C VAL A 550 -35.03 4.49 10.91
N CYS A 551 -35.54 3.31 10.60
CA CYS A 551 -34.97 2.38 9.63
C CYS A 551 -35.59 2.69 8.25
N ILE A 552 -34.78 2.76 7.20
CA ILE A 552 -35.24 3.14 5.85
C ILE A 552 -34.68 2.14 4.85
N ASP A 553 -35.53 1.59 3.98
CA ASP A 553 -35.02 0.84 2.82
C ASP A 553 -34.44 1.77 1.75
N SER A 554 -33.49 1.27 0.97
CA SER A 554 -32.84 2.00 -0.11
C SER A 554 -33.64 1.93 -1.40
N ASP A 555 -33.53 0.82 -2.13
CA ASP A 555 -34.05 0.66 -3.49
C ASP A 555 -35.57 0.61 -3.50
N GLY A 556 -36.23 1.47 -4.30
CA GLY A 556 -37.69 1.51 -4.38
C GLY A 556 -38.38 2.28 -3.25
N CYS A 557 -37.62 2.62 -2.20
CA CYS A 557 -38.10 3.38 -1.05
C CYS A 557 -37.49 4.79 -1.02
N ALA A 558 -36.18 4.92 -0.83
CA ALA A 558 -35.48 6.21 -0.84
C ALA A 558 -34.88 6.54 -2.21
N ILE A 559 -34.37 5.53 -2.91
CA ILE A 559 -33.68 5.66 -4.20
C ILE A 559 -34.58 5.10 -5.33
N ASP A 560 -34.77 5.89 -6.38
CA ASP A 560 -35.55 5.54 -7.57
C ASP A 560 -34.72 4.69 -8.56
N SER A 561 -34.19 3.57 -8.05
CA SER A 561 -33.32 2.68 -8.83
C SER A 561 -33.89 1.28 -9.03
N MET A 562 -34.89 0.86 -8.23
CA MET A 562 -35.37 -0.52 -8.27
C MET A 562 -35.99 -0.91 -9.62
N THR A 563 -36.91 -0.10 -10.15
CA THR A 563 -37.54 -0.35 -11.45
C THR A 563 -36.50 -0.43 -12.55
N ILE A 564 -35.56 0.52 -12.56
CA ILE A 564 -34.48 0.59 -13.55
C ILE A 564 -33.58 -0.65 -13.48
N LYS A 565 -33.14 -1.03 -12.27
CA LYS A 565 -32.31 -2.22 -12.04
C LYS A 565 -33.00 -3.49 -12.54
N HIS A 566 -34.30 -3.65 -12.28
CA HIS A 566 -35.04 -4.84 -12.72
C HIS A 566 -35.27 -4.88 -14.24
N GLU A 567 -35.67 -3.77 -14.84
CA GLU A 567 -36.03 -3.68 -16.26
C GLU A 567 -34.84 -3.67 -17.20
N GLN A 568 -33.74 -3.01 -16.80
CA GLN A 568 -32.57 -2.82 -17.68
C GLN A 568 -31.44 -3.81 -17.40
N ILE A 569 -31.36 -4.37 -16.19
CA ILE A 569 -30.22 -5.20 -15.79
C ILE A 569 -30.67 -6.59 -15.35
N PHE A 570 -31.41 -6.73 -14.25
CA PHE A 570 -31.56 -8.04 -13.60
C PHE A 570 -32.25 -9.01 -14.55
N GLY A 571 -33.43 -8.64 -15.07
CA GLY A 571 -34.19 -9.46 -16.02
C GLY A 571 -33.43 -9.72 -17.32
N PRO A 572 -32.93 -8.68 -18.02
CA PRO A 572 -32.16 -8.84 -19.25
C PRO A 572 -30.93 -9.74 -19.12
N VAL A 573 -30.15 -9.61 -18.04
CA VAL A 573 -28.95 -10.43 -17.83
C VAL A 573 -29.32 -11.90 -17.56
N VAL A 574 -30.49 -12.19 -16.99
CA VAL A 574 -30.96 -13.60 -16.86
C VAL A 574 -31.09 -14.27 -18.23
N LEU A 575 -31.56 -13.55 -19.25
CA LEU A 575 -31.77 -14.11 -20.59
C LEU A 575 -30.45 -14.64 -21.19
N ASP A 576 -29.34 -13.96 -20.92
CA ASP A 576 -28.02 -14.31 -21.43
C ASP A 576 -27.42 -15.51 -20.69
N PHE A 577 -27.58 -15.58 -19.36
CA PHE A 577 -26.97 -16.63 -18.53
C PHE A 577 -27.76 -17.94 -18.46
N PHE A 578 -29.08 -17.89 -18.65
CA PHE A 578 -29.95 -19.06 -18.58
C PHE A 578 -30.54 -19.47 -19.95
N GLU A 579 -30.00 -18.93 -21.04
CA GLU A 579 -30.31 -19.32 -22.43
C GLU A 579 -31.82 -19.36 -22.75
N VAL A 580 -32.57 -18.39 -22.23
CA VAL A 580 -34.03 -18.26 -22.45
C VAL A 580 -34.29 -17.79 -23.89
N ASN A 581 -34.32 -18.75 -24.82
CA ASN A 581 -34.33 -18.49 -26.27
C ASN A 581 -35.74 -18.33 -26.89
N SER A 582 -36.82 -18.75 -26.20
CA SER A 582 -38.20 -18.55 -26.64
C SER A 582 -38.93 -17.50 -25.81
N ASN A 583 -39.45 -16.46 -26.49
CA ASN A 583 -40.40 -15.48 -25.96
C ASN A 583 -39.86 -14.53 -24.86
N LYS A 584 -38.73 -13.86 -25.14
CA LYS A 584 -38.04 -12.90 -24.23
C LYS A 584 -38.96 -11.87 -23.57
N ASP A 585 -39.87 -11.27 -24.34
CA ASP A 585 -40.81 -10.27 -23.82
C ASP A 585 -41.77 -10.86 -22.78
N THR A 586 -42.21 -12.10 -22.98
CA THR A 586 -43.06 -12.80 -22.00
C THR A 586 -42.29 -13.10 -20.72
N PHE A 587 -41.02 -13.49 -20.82
CA PHE A 587 -40.15 -13.69 -19.65
C PHE A 587 -39.93 -12.39 -18.89
N LEU A 588 -39.57 -11.30 -19.57
CA LEU A 588 -39.31 -10.00 -18.92
C LEU A 588 -40.58 -9.42 -18.29
N ASN A 589 -41.74 -9.56 -18.95
CA ASN A 589 -43.03 -9.18 -18.36
C ASN A 589 -43.32 -9.97 -17.08
N ARG A 590 -43.06 -11.30 -17.09
CA ARG A 590 -43.25 -12.13 -15.90
C ARG A 590 -42.25 -11.81 -14.80
N TRP A 591 -40.99 -11.51 -15.15
CA TRP A 591 -39.96 -11.04 -14.23
C TRP A 591 -40.41 -9.77 -13.50
N ASN A 592 -40.89 -8.78 -14.25
CA ASN A 592 -41.36 -7.51 -13.70
C ASN A 592 -42.64 -7.71 -12.87
N GLU A 593 -43.56 -8.57 -13.30
CA GLU A 593 -44.75 -8.91 -12.52
C GLU A 593 -44.37 -9.49 -11.15
N ILE A 594 -43.49 -10.48 -11.11
CA ILE A 594 -43.01 -11.09 -9.86
C ILE A 594 -42.27 -10.06 -9.00
N ASN A 595 -41.27 -9.39 -9.56
CA ASN A 595 -40.31 -8.64 -8.75
C ASN A 595 -40.68 -7.18 -8.47
N LEU A 596 -41.59 -6.58 -9.25
CA LEU A 596 -41.99 -5.17 -9.09
C LEU A 596 -43.48 -5.02 -8.72
N ASN A 597 -44.35 -5.86 -9.29
CA ASN A 597 -45.81 -5.65 -9.28
C ASN A 597 -46.59 -6.77 -8.56
N SER A 598 -46.00 -7.40 -7.55
CA SER A 598 -46.66 -8.44 -6.76
C SER A 598 -46.27 -8.39 -5.28
N THR A 599 -46.81 -9.32 -4.49
CA THR A 599 -46.41 -9.53 -3.09
C THR A 599 -44.95 -10.01 -2.92
N HIS A 600 -44.22 -10.24 -4.01
CA HIS A 600 -42.78 -10.51 -4.04
C HIS A 600 -41.94 -9.27 -4.40
N ARG A 601 -42.52 -8.07 -4.41
CA ARG A 601 -41.78 -6.81 -4.57
C ARG A 601 -40.64 -6.69 -3.54
N GLY A 602 -39.48 -6.24 -3.99
CA GLY A 602 -38.32 -5.96 -3.13
C GLY A 602 -37.65 -7.19 -2.50
N VAL A 603 -37.95 -8.41 -2.98
CA VAL A 603 -37.23 -9.61 -2.53
C VAL A 603 -35.78 -9.57 -2.96
N ASN A 604 -34.92 -10.28 -2.23
CA ASN A 604 -33.52 -10.45 -2.63
C ASN A 604 -33.45 -11.01 -4.06
N ARG A 605 -32.54 -10.48 -4.88
CA ARG A 605 -32.40 -10.84 -6.30
C ARG A 605 -32.29 -12.34 -6.56
N PHE A 606 -31.70 -13.10 -5.63
CA PHE A 606 -31.59 -14.56 -5.73
C PHE A 606 -32.93 -15.26 -5.51
N VAL A 607 -33.77 -14.74 -4.61
CA VAL A 607 -35.13 -15.25 -4.41
C VAL A 607 -35.99 -14.97 -5.64
N GLY A 608 -35.91 -13.76 -6.19
CA GLY A 608 -36.60 -13.37 -7.42
C GLY A 608 -36.21 -14.24 -8.61
N LEU A 609 -34.91 -14.54 -8.74
CA LEU A 609 -34.40 -15.47 -9.74
C LEU A 609 -34.92 -16.90 -9.51
N ALA A 610 -34.87 -17.42 -8.28
CA ALA A 610 -35.37 -18.76 -7.96
C ALA A 610 -36.86 -18.92 -8.29
N MET A 611 -37.68 -17.89 -8.06
CA MET A 611 -39.10 -17.90 -8.39
C MET A 611 -39.34 -18.08 -9.89
N ILE A 612 -38.70 -17.25 -10.73
CA ILE A 612 -38.95 -17.33 -12.17
C ILE A 612 -38.32 -18.57 -12.81
N LEU A 613 -37.15 -19.02 -12.33
CA LEU A 613 -36.55 -20.26 -12.81
C LEU A 613 -37.39 -21.47 -12.42
N GLY A 614 -38.01 -21.45 -11.23
CA GLY A 614 -38.97 -22.47 -10.80
C GLY A 614 -40.22 -22.56 -11.68
N GLU A 615 -40.65 -21.46 -12.30
CA GLU A 615 -41.76 -21.44 -13.27
C GLU A 615 -41.35 -21.94 -14.67
N LEU A 616 -40.06 -21.86 -15.04
CA LEU A 616 -39.55 -22.27 -16.36
C LEU A 616 -39.28 -23.78 -16.52
N GLY A 617 -39.17 -24.55 -15.43
CA GLY A 617 -39.13 -26.02 -15.45
C GLY A 617 -37.77 -26.71 -15.71
N ASP A 618 -37.75 -28.03 -15.45
CA ASP A 618 -36.68 -28.96 -14.99
C ASP A 618 -35.33 -29.10 -15.74
N ASN A 619 -34.97 -28.24 -16.71
CA ASN A 619 -33.74 -28.44 -17.50
C ASN A 619 -32.47 -27.76 -16.93
N ILE A 620 -32.55 -27.14 -15.74
CA ILE A 620 -31.40 -26.52 -15.07
C ILE A 620 -30.87 -27.46 -13.98
N ASP A 621 -29.72 -28.07 -14.24
CA ASP A 621 -29.03 -28.95 -13.29
C ASP A 621 -28.73 -28.23 -11.96
N GLY A 622 -29.22 -28.76 -10.84
CA GLY A 622 -29.06 -28.16 -9.51
C GLY A 622 -30.08 -27.08 -9.12
N LEU A 623 -31.12 -26.81 -9.93
CA LEU A 623 -32.12 -25.78 -9.63
C LEU A 623 -32.88 -26.02 -8.30
N SER A 624 -33.23 -27.27 -8.00
CA SER A 624 -33.91 -27.62 -6.74
C SER A 624 -33.07 -27.27 -5.51
N ASP A 625 -31.76 -27.48 -5.58
CA ASP A 625 -30.83 -27.17 -4.49
C ASP A 625 -30.65 -25.65 -4.34
N TYR A 626 -30.61 -24.92 -5.46
CA TYR A 626 -30.63 -23.47 -5.44
C TYR A 626 -31.90 -22.91 -4.81
N ILE A 627 -33.08 -23.40 -5.20
CA ILE A 627 -34.36 -22.99 -4.60
C ILE A 627 -34.35 -23.27 -3.09
N ASN A 628 -33.91 -24.47 -2.66
CA ASN A 628 -33.81 -24.81 -1.25
C ASN A 628 -32.83 -23.90 -0.48
N TRP A 629 -31.71 -23.54 -1.10
CA TRP A 629 -30.75 -22.59 -0.52
C TRP A 629 -31.39 -21.22 -0.30
N THR A 630 -32.13 -20.68 -1.29
CA THR A 630 -32.79 -19.37 -1.13
C THR A 630 -33.81 -19.31 0.01
N GLN A 631 -34.35 -20.46 0.43
CA GLN A 631 -35.33 -20.57 1.51
C GLN A 631 -34.70 -20.79 2.90
N SER A 632 -33.50 -21.37 2.96
CA SER A 632 -32.88 -21.86 4.20
C SER A 632 -31.58 -21.15 4.58
N ALA A 633 -30.95 -20.44 3.66
CA ALA A 633 -29.69 -19.76 3.91
C ALA A 633 -29.82 -18.64 4.94
N LYS A 634 -28.79 -18.50 5.79
CA LYS A 634 -28.68 -17.41 6.77
C LYS A 634 -28.51 -16.05 6.10
N GLU A 635 -27.81 -16.03 4.98
CA GLU A 635 -27.53 -14.85 4.16
C GLU A 635 -27.62 -15.20 2.68
N LEU A 636 -27.96 -14.21 1.85
CA LEU A 636 -28.11 -14.35 0.41
C LEU A 636 -27.17 -13.35 -0.28
N SER A 637 -25.90 -13.74 -0.39
CA SER A 637 -24.78 -12.90 -0.86
C SER A 637 -23.95 -13.65 -1.92
N ASN A 638 -23.10 -12.91 -2.66
CA ASN A 638 -22.14 -13.54 -3.57
C ASN A 638 -21.12 -14.42 -2.82
N ASP A 639 -20.75 -14.05 -1.59
CA ASP A 639 -19.78 -14.82 -0.81
C ASP A 639 -20.40 -16.10 -0.27
N ALA A 640 -21.67 -16.07 0.16
CA ALA A 640 -22.40 -17.28 0.49
C ALA A 640 -22.54 -18.23 -0.71
N LEU A 641 -22.73 -17.71 -1.92
CA LEU A 641 -22.72 -18.53 -3.14
C LEU A 641 -21.34 -19.17 -3.39
N LYS A 642 -20.23 -18.45 -3.20
CA LYS A 642 -18.88 -19.03 -3.31
C LYS A 642 -18.69 -20.20 -2.35
N THR A 643 -19.13 -20.07 -1.10
CA THR A 643 -19.09 -21.18 -0.12
C THR A 643 -19.96 -22.37 -0.53
N MET A 644 -21.11 -22.12 -1.18
CA MET A 644 -21.95 -23.22 -1.70
C MET A 644 -21.28 -23.94 -2.87
N ILE A 645 -20.58 -23.22 -3.74
CA ILE A 645 -19.86 -23.80 -4.90
C ILE A 645 -18.76 -24.76 -4.44
N GLU A 646 -18.04 -24.44 -3.36
CA GLU A 646 -17.03 -25.35 -2.79
C GLU A 646 -17.60 -26.70 -2.33
N ASN A 647 -18.91 -26.76 -2.07
CA ASN A 647 -19.61 -27.90 -1.48
C ASN A 647 -20.68 -28.53 -2.40
N SER A 648 -20.78 -28.08 -3.66
CA SER A 648 -21.81 -28.54 -4.61
C SER A 648 -21.16 -29.06 -5.89
N GLU A 649 -21.68 -30.17 -6.43
CA GLU A 649 -21.25 -30.73 -7.73
C GLU A 649 -22.06 -30.14 -8.91
N HIS A 650 -23.01 -29.23 -8.65
CA HIS A 650 -23.96 -28.70 -9.65
C HIS A 650 -23.55 -27.33 -10.20
N ASP A 651 -23.75 -27.14 -11.52
CA ASP A 651 -23.36 -25.93 -12.25
C ASP A 651 -24.26 -24.70 -11.97
N CYS A 652 -25.47 -24.90 -11.41
CA CYS A 652 -26.41 -23.81 -11.16
C CYS A 652 -25.84 -22.72 -10.22
N PHE A 653 -25.16 -23.09 -9.14
CA PHE A 653 -24.61 -22.09 -8.20
C PHE A 653 -23.53 -21.23 -8.86
N GLN A 654 -22.70 -21.81 -9.73
CA GLN A 654 -21.70 -21.07 -10.49
C GLN A 654 -22.35 -20.13 -11.52
N LYS A 655 -23.39 -20.58 -12.22
CA LYS A 655 -24.17 -19.74 -13.15
C LYS A 655 -24.84 -18.56 -12.45
N VAL A 656 -25.47 -18.80 -11.29
CA VAL A 656 -26.10 -17.74 -10.49
C VAL A 656 -25.05 -16.75 -9.98
N LEU A 657 -23.88 -17.22 -9.54
CA LEU A 657 -22.78 -16.33 -9.13
C LEU A 657 -22.31 -15.47 -10.29
N ASN A 658 -22.09 -16.05 -11.47
CA ASN A 658 -21.64 -15.31 -12.65
C ASN A 658 -22.69 -14.27 -13.08
N TRP A 659 -23.98 -14.64 -13.09
CA TRP A 659 -25.09 -13.71 -13.33
C TRP A 659 -25.05 -12.53 -12.33
N SER A 660 -24.90 -12.82 -11.04
CA SER A 660 -24.88 -11.76 -10.01
C SER A 660 -23.66 -10.84 -10.10
N LEU A 661 -22.49 -11.39 -10.47
CA LEU A 661 -21.27 -10.60 -10.69
C LEU A 661 -21.42 -9.68 -11.91
N GLU A 662 -22.01 -10.17 -13.01
CA GLU A 662 -22.30 -9.33 -14.18
C GLU A 662 -23.35 -8.26 -13.86
N VAL A 663 -24.40 -8.61 -13.11
CA VAL A 663 -25.38 -7.63 -12.60
C VAL A 663 -24.68 -6.53 -11.80
N ASN A 664 -23.79 -6.86 -10.86
CA ASN A 664 -23.05 -5.85 -10.09
C ASN A 664 -22.21 -4.93 -10.99
N LYS A 665 -21.54 -5.51 -11.99
CA LYS A 665 -20.76 -4.75 -12.96
C LYS A 665 -21.63 -3.80 -13.79
N GLN A 666 -22.83 -4.22 -14.19
CA GLN A 666 -23.74 -3.35 -14.95
C GLN A 666 -24.36 -2.26 -14.08
N ILE A 667 -24.70 -2.54 -12.81
CA ILE A 667 -25.17 -1.52 -11.87
C ILE A 667 -24.11 -0.42 -11.68
N ALA A 668 -22.84 -0.81 -11.52
CA ALA A 668 -21.75 0.15 -11.37
C ALA A 668 -21.59 1.07 -12.59
N ASN A 669 -22.06 0.65 -13.78
CA ASN A 669 -22.02 1.41 -15.02
C ASN A 669 -23.35 2.10 -15.37
N LEU A 670 -24.38 2.03 -14.50
CA LEU A 670 -25.61 2.81 -14.70
C LEU A 670 -25.32 4.30 -14.65
N ASP A 671 -26.00 5.05 -15.52
CA ASP A 671 -25.96 6.50 -15.54
C ASP A 671 -26.41 7.08 -14.20
N ASP A 672 -25.76 8.14 -13.74
CA ASP A 672 -26.04 8.78 -12.46
C ASP A 672 -27.49 9.26 -12.33
N ASN A 673 -28.14 9.65 -13.44
CA ASN A 673 -29.56 10.05 -13.41
C ASN A 673 -30.50 8.87 -13.12
N SER A 674 -30.01 7.63 -13.20
CA SER A 674 -30.76 6.41 -12.86
C SER A 674 -30.60 5.99 -11.39
N LYS A 675 -29.86 6.76 -10.60
CA LYS A 675 -29.54 6.50 -9.20
C LYS A 675 -30.05 7.60 -8.27
N LEU A 676 -31.00 8.42 -8.72
CA LEU A 676 -31.50 9.57 -7.96
C LEU A 676 -32.45 9.14 -6.83
N ALA A 677 -32.42 9.90 -5.73
CA ALA A 677 -33.41 9.78 -4.68
C ALA A 677 -34.78 10.29 -5.16
N PHE A 678 -35.88 9.73 -4.64
CA PHE A 678 -37.21 10.27 -4.92
C PHE A 678 -37.31 11.73 -4.45
N GLU A 679 -38.05 12.53 -5.21
CA GLU A 679 -38.28 13.93 -4.85
C GLU A 679 -38.90 14.03 -3.45
N GLY A 680 -38.26 14.82 -2.58
CA GLY A 680 -38.69 15.01 -1.19
C GLY A 680 -37.94 14.16 -0.16
N VAL A 681 -37.17 13.14 -0.55
CA VAL A 681 -36.43 12.29 0.40
C VAL A 681 -35.41 13.10 1.22
N GLU A 682 -34.53 13.87 0.57
CA GLU A 682 -33.49 14.65 1.25
C GLU A 682 -34.03 15.57 2.36
N PRO A 683 -35.02 16.46 2.11
CA PRO A 683 -35.49 17.39 3.13
C PRO A 683 -36.21 16.66 4.27
N LYS A 684 -36.88 15.53 4.00
CA LYS A 684 -37.52 14.71 5.04
C LYS A 684 -36.49 13.97 5.87
N LEU A 685 -35.44 13.43 5.24
CA LEU A 685 -34.33 12.78 5.93
C LEU A 685 -33.58 13.77 6.84
N ALA A 686 -33.35 15.00 6.37
CA ALA A 686 -32.76 16.08 7.16
C ALA A 686 -33.63 16.50 8.35
N MET A 687 -34.95 16.33 8.26
CA MET A 687 -35.88 16.52 9.38
C MET A 687 -35.83 15.35 10.36
N ILE A 688 -35.88 14.11 9.85
CA ILE A 688 -35.82 12.87 10.65
C ILE A 688 -34.53 12.83 11.48
N SER A 689 -33.40 13.14 10.83
CA SER A 689 -32.08 13.12 11.48
C SER A 689 -31.95 14.16 12.60
N LYS A 690 -32.88 15.10 12.78
CA LYS A 690 -32.87 16.02 13.94
C LYS A 690 -33.41 15.37 15.21
N PHE A 691 -34.29 14.38 15.12
CA PHE A 691 -34.95 13.78 16.28
C PHE A 691 -34.76 12.27 16.43
N ALA A 692 -34.34 11.57 15.39
CA ALA A 692 -34.06 10.13 15.40
C ALA A 692 -32.65 9.80 14.88
N ASP A 693 -32.12 8.68 15.33
CA ASP A 693 -31.01 8.02 14.64
C ASP A 693 -31.56 7.36 13.37
N VAL A 694 -30.76 7.34 12.31
CA VAL A 694 -31.18 6.86 10.99
C VAL A 694 -30.34 5.65 10.60
N ALA A 695 -31.01 4.55 10.27
CA ALA A 695 -30.36 3.34 9.76
C ALA A 695 -30.90 2.97 8.38
N ILE A 696 -30.03 2.78 7.39
CA ILE A 696 -30.41 2.11 6.14
C ILE A 696 -30.53 0.62 6.46
N VAL A 697 -31.65 0.01 6.08
CA VAL A 697 -31.90 -1.44 6.23
C VAL A 697 -32.34 -2.00 4.89
N SER A 698 -31.37 -2.43 4.09
CA SER A 698 -31.61 -2.83 2.70
C SER A 698 -31.17 -4.25 2.38
N SER A 699 -31.83 -4.85 1.39
CA SER A 699 -31.42 -6.13 0.79
C SER A 699 -30.48 -5.94 -0.40
N ALA A 700 -30.05 -4.70 -0.67
CA ALA A 700 -29.08 -4.38 -1.70
C ALA A 700 -27.63 -4.64 -1.26
N ASN A 701 -26.71 -4.56 -2.22
CA ASN A 701 -25.27 -4.63 -1.96
C ASN A 701 -24.78 -3.33 -1.29
N LYS A 702 -23.90 -3.46 -0.29
CA LYS A 702 -23.38 -2.33 0.49
C LYS A 702 -22.71 -1.25 -0.34
N ALA A 703 -21.87 -1.62 -1.31
CA ALA A 703 -21.16 -0.65 -2.14
C ALA A 703 -22.14 0.21 -2.95
N ALA A 704 -23.16 -0.43 -3.55
CA ALA A 704 -24.19 0.28 -4.30
C ALA A 704 -25.00 1.23 -3.41
N VAL A 705 -25.40 0.79 -2.21
CA VAL A 705 -26.13 1.64 -1.25
C VAL A 705 -25.30 2.85 -0.85
N ILE A 706 -24.01 2.67 -0.52
CA ILE A 706 -23.14 3.78 -0.13
C ILE A 706 -22.99 4.77 -1.29
N GLU A 707 -22.71 4.27 -2.49
CA GLU A 707 -22.56 5.10 -3.68
C GLU A 707 -23.82 5.92 -3.98
N GLU A 708 -24.99 5.28 -4.01
CA GLU A 708 -26.27 5.94 -4.28
C GLU A 708 -26.62 6.98 -3.21
N TRP A 709 -26.45 6.66 -1.93
CA TRP A 709 -26.77 7.58 -0.84
C TRP A 709 -25.77 8.73 -0.71
N GLU A 710 -24.49 8.51 -1.02
CA GLU A 710 -23.46 9.56 -1.07
C GLU A 710 -23.73 10.51 -2.25
N HIS A 711 -24.02 9.95 -3.44
CA HIS A 711 -24.36 10.70 -4.65
C HIS A 711 -25.53 11.65 -4.43
N ASN A 712 -26.54 11.22 -3.68
CA ASN A 712 -27.73 12.01 -3.37
C ASN A 712 -27.59 12.89 -2.11
N HIS A 713 -26.39 12.99 -1.52
CA HIS A 713 -26.13 13.75 -0.29
C HIS A 713 -27.06 13.35 0.87
N LEU A 714 -27.35 12.05 0.98
CA LEU A 714 -28.19 11.49 2.05
C LEU A 714 -27.34 10.83 3.14
N LEU A 715 -26.16 10.31 2.77
CA LEU A 715 -25.37 9.48 3.67
C LEU A 715 -24.92 10.23 4.92
N ASP A 716 -24.63 11.53 4.83
CA ASP A 716 -24.28 12.42 5.95
C ASP A 716 -25.33 12.42 7.09
N LYS A 717 -26.59 12.13 6.78
CA LYS A 717 -27.72 12.08 7.72
C LYS A 717 -27.95 10.68 8.31
N VAL A 718 -27.15 9.69 7.91
CA VAL A 718 -27.28 8.29 8.28
C VAL A 718 -26.26 7.89 9.35
N ASN A 719 -26.73 7.21 10.38
CA ASN A 719 -25.91 6.68 11.48
C ASN A 719 -25.46 5.24 11.26
N CYS A 720 -26.21 4.45 10.47
CA CYS A 720 -25.91 3.04 10.20
C CYS A 720 -26.36 2.64 8.79
N VAL A 721 -25.59 1.77 8.14
CA VAL A 721 -25.86 1.12 6.85
C VAL A 721 -25.80 -0.38 7.10
N ALA A 722 -26.98 -1.00 7.16
CA ALA A 722 -27.16 -2.45 7.24
C ALA A 722 -27.71 -2.96 5.90
N THR A 723 -27.00 -3.91 5.30
CA THR A 723 -27.21 -4.38 3.93
C THR A 723 -27.35 -5.90 3.89
N GLN A 724 -27.45 -6.49 2.69
CA GLN A 724 -27.59 -7.95 2.54
C GLN A 724 -26.49 -8.79 3.23
N ALA A 725 -25.29 -8.22 3.42
CA ALA A 725 -24.17 -8.90 4.08
C ALA A 725 -24.29 -8.89 5.63
N ASP A 726 -25.10 -7.99 6.18
CA ASP A 726 -25.31 -7.85 7.63
C ASP A 726 -26.43 -8.80 8.14
N GLY A 727 -27.14 -9.45 7.23
CA GLY A 727 -28.21 -10.42 7.50
C GLY A 727 -29.59 -9.95 7.00
N SER A 728 -30.64 -10.67 7.39
CA SER A 728 -32.02 -10.28 7.03
C SER A 728 -32.40 -8.92 7.64
N LYS A 729 -33.33 -8.19 7.01
CA LYS A 729 -33.84 -6.92 7.56
C LYS A 729 -34.36 -7.06 8.99
N ALA A 730 -35.07 -8.14 9.27
CA ALA A 730 -35.58 -8.45 10.61
C ALA A 730 -34.43 -8.64 11.62
N PHE A 731 -33.34 -9.30 11.22
CA PHE A 731 -32.16 -9.47 12.05
C PHE A 731 -31.45 -8.11 12.30
N CYS A 732 -31.29 -7.29 11.26
CA CYS A 732 -30.67 -5.98 11.39
C CYS A 732 -31.43 -5.07 12.37
N ILE A 733 -32.76 -4.99 12.23
CA ILE A 733 -33.62 -4.22 13.16
C ILE A 733 -33.49 -4.76 14.59
N LYS A 734 -33.41 -6.08 14.77
CA LYS A 734 -33.20 -6.69 16.08
C LYS A 734 -31.88 -6.23 16.72
N VAL A 735 -30.78 -6.26 15.98
CA VAL A 735 -29.46 -5.79 16.45
C VAL A 735 -29.50 -4.31 16.82
N LEU A 736 -30.21 -3.48 16.05
CA LEU A 736 -30.40 -2.07 16.38
C LEU A 736 -31.23 -1.87 17.66
N LEU A 737 -32.28 -2.67 17.87
CA LEU A 737 -33.07 -2.65 19.12
C LEU A 737 -32.25 -3.02 20.36
N GLU A 738 -31.27 -3.92 20.22
CA GLU A 738 -30.36 -4.32 21.30
C GLU A 738 -29.50 -3.16 21.83
N GLN A 739 -29.42 -2.03 21.12
CA GLN A 739 -28.84 -0.76 21.61
C GLN A 739 -29.74 -0.02 22.62
N GLY A 740 -30.89 -0.60 22.99
CA GLY A 740 -31.77 -0.09 24.03
C GLY A 740 -32.86 0.88 23.56
N TYR A 741 -33.38 0.71 22.35
CA TYR A 741 -34.58 1.42 21.90
C TYR A 741 -35.86 0.75 22.43
N GLU A 742 -36.87 1.55 22.75
CA GLU A 742 -38.23 1.01 22.96
C GLU A 742 -38.87 0.75 21.59
N ASN A 743 -39.54 -0.40 21.41
CA ASN A 743 -40.07 -0.80 20.09
C ASN A 743 -41.02 0.26 19.49
N LYS A 744 -41.82 0.93 20.31
CA LYS A 744 -42.72 2.03 19.89
C LYS A 744 -41.97 3.28 19.39
N ASN A 745 -40.68 3.41 19.69
CA ASN A 745 -39.82 4.51 19.23
C ASN A 745 -38.99 4.12 18.00
N VAL A 746 -39.29 2.97 17.38
CA VAL A 746 -38.66 2.54 16.13
C VAL A 746 -39.70 2.53 15.01
N LEU A 747 -39.33 3.08 13.86
CA LEU A 747 -40.15 3.12 12.64
C LEU A 747 -39.36 2.55 11.47
N MET A 748 -39.94 1.59 10.75
CA MET A 748 -39.43 1.10 9.47
C MET A 748 -40.18 1.78 8.32
N ILE A 749 -39.47 2.49 7.46
CA ILE A 749 -39.97 3.06 6.21
C ILE A 749 -39.54 2.13 5.07
N GLY A 750 -40.49 1.63 4.28
CA GLY A 750 -40.19 0.70 3.18
C GLY A 750 -41.32 0.56 2.18
N ASP A 751 -41.01 0.08 0.98
CA ASP A 751 -41.96 -0.08 -0.13
C ASP A 751 -42.31 -1.55 -0.43
N ALA A 752 -41.75 -2.51 0.34
CA ALA A 752 -41.90 -3.93 0.09
C ALA A 752 -42.57 -4.70 1.26
N PRO A 753 -43.27 -5.82 0.98
CA PRO A 753 -43.79 -6.72 2.01
C PRO A 753 -42.72 -7.24 2.97
N GLY A 754 -41.47 -7.37 2.50
CA GLY A 754 -40.32 -7.74 3.32
C GLY A 754 -40.06 -6.76 4.46
N ASP A 755 -40.27 -5.46 4.24
CA ASP A 755 -40.09 -4.41 5.24
C ASP A 755 -41.18 -4.47 6.31
N LEU A 756 -42.44 -4.60 5.88
CA LEU A 756 -43.58 -4.80 6.78
C LEU A 756 -43.39 -6.06 7.63
N LYS A 757 -42.93 -7.16 7.03
CA LYS A 757 -42.61 -8.39 7.76
C LYS A 757 -41.50 -8.17 8.78
N ALA A 758 -40.43 -7.46 8.41
CA ALA A 758 -39.32 -7.16 9.30
C ALA A 758 -39.76 -6.27 10.49
N ALA A 759 -40.63 -5.30 10.24
CA ALA A 759 -41.22 -4.45 11.27
C ALA A 759 -42.08 -5.28 12.24
N ASN A 760 -42.98 -6.11 11.70
CA ASN A 760 -43.86 -6.99 12.49
C ASN A 760 -43.08 -8.01 13.33
N CYS A 761 -42.03 -8.63 12.77
CA CYS A 761 -41.18 -9.59 13.49
C CYS A 761 -40.48 -8.97 14.70
N ASN A 762 -40.23 -7.66 14.68
CA ASN A 762 -39.59 -6.92 15.76
C ASN A 762 -40.57 -6.08 16.59
N HIS A 763 -41.88 -6.17 16.31
CA HIS A 763 -42.93 -5.38 16.95
C HIS A 763 -42.67 -3.86 16.91
N VAL A 764 -42.10 -3.36 15.82
CA VAL A 764 -41.84 -1.92 15.60
C VAL A 764 -42.84 -1.33 14.62
N ASN A 765 -42.92 0.00 14.55
CA ASN A 765 -43.85 0.68 13.64
C ASN A 765 -43.39 0.55 12.17
N PHE A 766 -44.33 0.68 11.24
CA PHE A 766 -44.11 0.64 9.80
C PHE A 766 -44.79 1.80 9.08
N TYR A 767 -44.10 2.44 8.15
CA TYR A 767 -44.64 3.43 7.22
C TYR A 767 -44.40 2.95 5.78
N PRO A 768 -45.47 2.68 5.01
CA PRO A 768 -45.33 2.23 3.64
C PRO A 768 -45.00 3.39 2.69
N ILE A 769 -44.00 3.19 1.83
CA ILE A 769 -43.86 3.93 0.59
C ILE A 769 -44.71 3.23 -0.46
N MET A 770 -45.71 3.92 -0.99
CA MET A 770 -46.71 3.33 -1.87
C MET A 770 -46.14 3.11 -3.28
N PRO A 771 -46.18 1.89 -3.84
CA PRO A 771 -45.72 1.63 -5.20
C PRO A 771 -46.45 2.53 -6.21
N ASN A 772 -45.70 3.08 -7.17
CA ASN A 772 -46.15 4.08 -8.17
C ASN A 772 -46.63 5.41 -7.57
N ASN A 773 -46.45 5.63 -6.27
CA ASN A 773 -46.78 6.86 -5.55
C ASN A 773 -45.68 7.21 -4.53
N GLU A 774 -44.43 6.88 -4.85
CA GLU A 774 -43.27 6.99 -3.96
C GLU A 774 -43.03 8.44 -3.54
N VAL A 775 -42.99 9.36 -4.52
CA VAL A 775 -42.87 10.81 -4.30
C VAL A 775 -43.99 11.33 -3.39
N LYS A 776 -45.23 10.91 -3.64
CA LYS A 776 -46.38 11.33 -2.83
C LYS A 776 -46.26 10.83 -1.39
N SER A 777 -45.79 9.60 -1.20
CA SER A 777 -45.57 9.02 0.13
C SER A 777 -44.56 9.84 0.93
N TRP A 778 -43.43 10.22 0.32
CA TRP A 778 -42.45 11.10 0.97
C TRP A 778 -42.98 12.51 1.24
N GLN A 779 -43.85 13.05 0.39
CA GLN A 779 -44.47 14.36 0.63
C GLN A 779 -45.44 14.35 1.82
N GLU A 780 -46.17 13.24 2.03
CA GLU A 780 -47.24 13.13 3.04
C GLU A 780 -46.77 12.57 4.41
N ILE A 781 -45.50 12.14 4.51
CA ILE A 781 -44.94 11.48 5.70
C ILE A 781 -44.95 12.32 6.98
N ASP A 782 -45.03 13.66 6.88
CA ASP A 782 -44.95 14.57 8.05
C ASP A 782 -46.00 14.24 9.13
N SER A 783 -47.23 13.97 8.70
CA SER A 783 -48.33 13.64 9.61
C SER A 783 -48.07 12.32 10.36
N ALA A 784 -47.50 11.34 9.67
CA ALA A 784 -47.09 10.06 10.25
C ALA A 784 -45.94 10.24 11.25
N LEU A 785 -44.93 11.04 10.94
CA LEU A 785 -43.81 11.30 11.86
C LEU A 785 -44.25 12.04 13.13
N VAL A 786 -45.21 12.97 13.01
CA VAL A 786 -45.81 13.64 14.18
C VAL A 786 -46.62 12.65 15.02
N ALA A 787 -47.42 11.78 14.41
CA ALA A 787 -48.17 10.75 15.13
C ALA A 787 -47.23 9.74 15.82
N PHE A 788 -46.17 9.32 15.14
CA PHE A 788 -45.12 8.42 15.64
C PHE A 788 -44.40 9.00 16.86
N THR A 789 -43.90 10.23 16.77
CA THR A 789 -43.17 10.87 17.88
C THR A 789 -44.05 11.17 19.10
N ASN A 790 -45.36 11.36 18.90
CA ASN A 790 -46.34 11.54 19.97
C ASN A 790 -46.90 10.23 20.55
N GLY A 791 -46.54 9.06 19.98
CA GLY A 791 -47.04 7.76 20.42
C GLY A 791 -48.49 7.45 20.05
N ASN A 792 -49.05 8.12 19.02
CA ASN A 792 -50.44 7.98 18.56
C ASN A 792 -50.51 7.43 17.11
N TYR A 793 -49.62 6.52 16.74
CA TYR A 793 -49.45 6.08 15.35
C TYR A 793 -50.30 4.85 14.96
N ASP A 794 -50.78 4.06 15.92
CA ASP A 794 -51.40 2.75 15.66
C ASP A 794 -52.60 2.76 14.69
N GLU A 795 -53.51 3.75 14.83
CA GLU A 795 -54.69 3.89 13.98
C GLU A 795 -54.31 4.26 12.55
N LEU A 796 -53.43 5.26 12.40
CA LEU A 796 -52.90 5.71 11.11
C LEU A 796 -52.10 4.59 10.41
N GLN A 797 -51.27 3.86 11.15
CA GLN A 797 -50.51 2.74 10.63
C GLN A 797 -51.43 1.65 10.05
N SER A 798 -52.54 1.34 10.73
CA SER A 798 -53.48 0.31 10.29
C SER A 798 -54.14 0.67 8.96
N GLU A 799 -54.50 1.95 8.78
CA GLU A 799 -55.02 2.47 7.51
C GLU A 799 -53.96 2.41 6.40
N LEU A 800 -52.75 2.89 6.68
CA LEU A 800 -51.65 2.91 5.72
C LEU A 800 -51.27 1.49 5.25
N ILE A 801 -51.17 0.51 6.16
CA ILE A 801 -50.88 -0.89 5.82
C ILE A 801 -52.00 -1.51 4.96
N THR A 802 -53.26 -1.16 5.24
CA THR A 802 -54.39 -1.64 4.44
C THR A 802 -54.30 -1.13 3.00
N ASN A 803 -54.03 0.17 2.84
CA ASN A 803 -53.83 0.78 1.52
C ASN A 803 -52.63 0.18 0.79
N PHE A 804 -51.52 -0.01 1.48
CA PHE A 804 -50.31 -0.64 0.94
C PHE A 804 -50.57 -2.07 0.45
N THR A 805 -51.27 -2.87 1.26
CA THR A 805 -51.62 -4.25 0.87
C THR A 805 -52.55 -4.27 -0.34
N ASN A 806 -53.48 -3.32 -0.45
CA ASN A 806 -54.36 -3.20 -1.62
C ASN A 806 -53.63 -2.73 -2.88
N ALA A 807 -52.51 -1.99 -2.76
CA ALA A 807 -51.72 -1.54 -3.90
C ALA A 807 -50.81 -2.64 -4.49
N LEU A 808 -50.59 -3.73 -3.75
CA LEU A 808 -49.75 -4.87 -4.14
C LEU A 808 -50.54 -6.09 -4.65
N ASN A 809 -51.87 -6.07 -4.51
CA ASN A 809 -52.81 -7.09 -5.01
C ASN A 809 -53.55 -6.57 -6.23
#